data_AF-A0A1H3WSU5-F1
#
_entry.id   AF-A0A1H3WSU5-F1
#
_cell.length_a   1.000
_cell.length_b   1.000
_cell.length_c   1.000
_cell.angle_alpha   90.00
_cell.angle_beta   90.00
_cell.angle_gamma   90.00
#
_symmetry.space_group_name_H-M   'P 1'
#
loop_
_entity.id
_entity.type
_entity.pdbx_description
1 polymer ?
#
loop_
_entity_poly.entity_id
_entity_poly.type
_entity_poly.pdbx_seq_one_letter_code
_entity_poly.pdbx_strand_id
1 'polypeptide(L)'
;MDTSKQILKSYYGYDSFRPLQQEIINHVLQRKDALVLMPTGGGKSICFQIPALMMEGTAIVISPLISLMKDQVEALRANGIAAEALNSANDEIANRQIAERCLRGDIKLLYISPERLMTELRWMQTMLKVSLFAIDEAHCISQWGHDFRPEYTQLGNLHKLFLNVPIMALTATADKITKADIIEQLHLQEPEIFISSFDRPNLSLDVRRGYAAKEKQRTILNLIRRHRGESGIIYCLAKKTCEKLAEKLQKEGVSVGVYHAGLPTDERNRVQEDFINDRIQVVCATIAFGMGIDKSNIRFVVHYNLPKSIENYYQEIGRGGRDGLPCETILFYNLGDIITLQRFAEESGQREINTEKLQRMQEYAEAQVCRRRILLNYFGETSDKSCGNCDVCHTPPSTFDGTELVQKALSAILRTGEQVGFTLTIDILHGNFSPEVISRGYNLIKTFAAGRDVPVRDWHDYLLQMLKMGYIEIAYNEDNHIHVTPLGQDVVRGRARVKLVVINREDFSVKGRRKQMIEEQVSAVTVSGQSENMELYERLKVLRKEIADEINYPAFVVMSDKTLHALATDKPTTLEAFGNTFGIGEHKRDTYGERFIEVIKQYAPTEVELPFKEDSVIPAPQTAPKEEKGGVHKTTECFVEGTRKKLRNQITIQGTTYVIDQDIWESIEWRKVLKEITERAYWNYQGPLDISLSDYVATDVEQRDRIIAMLCHLLKDGYKMKVDERTGVVKVAQKYDYDKDGQVVTFPSGSFFEILSRFRLYVIQNKRFPFMDSEHDEVALRKWYREVGHGLVAITDEEKVLFDNLSVEFTDIPRTRAQYEKSTEVVVAQEEAVVDPEDEEDNEVLDIDPELTKLFNTPIRYLSLSDRTSKVLINLGYDTFVEIPQIESSQVLTRVSKGGQEVSREVEQFLEKYNLTFGMSFEEIIEQIEMFEEVIVDGETTAKNRKSLPKTIQITFELAKQGYTFEAIVSKRELSALTISKHLSYLILHGLVDVSDFVDSYLYNRISDVVKSLPKGATVKKVKSKCPEGFRRSTIRMVMADLKRKRKL
;
A
#
# COMPACT_ATOMS: atom_id res chain seq x y z
N MET A 1 -36.39 13.28 35.63
CA MET A 1 -35.33 13.00 34.62
C MET A 1 -34.91 11.56 34.80
N ASP A 2 -34.62 10.83 33.72
CA ASP A 2 -34.26 9.40 33.78
C ASP A 2 -32.99 9.16 34.61
N THR A 3 -33.09 8.33 35.65
CA THR A 3 -31.94 7.90 36.47
C THR A 3 -30.86 7.21 35.62
N SER A 4 -31.25 6.49 34.57
CA SER A 4 -30.33 5.85 33.61
C SER A 4 -29.51 6.86 32.81
N LYS A 5 -30.09 8.02 32.43
CA LYS A 5 -29.36 9.11 31.75
C LYS A 5 -28.41 9.84 32.70
N GLN A 6 -28.79 9.98 33.97
CA GLN A 6 -27.90 10.54 34.99
C GLN A 6 -26.67 9.65 35.20
N ILE A 7 -26.87 8.33 35.32
CA ILE A 7 -25.76 7.36 35.40
C ILE A 7 -24.90 7.35 34.12
N LEU A 8 -25.51 7.50 32.94
CA LEU A 8 -24.79 7.61 31.68
C LEU A 8 -23.85 8.83 31.67
N LYS A 9 -24.33 10.01 32.09
CA LYS A 9 -23.49 11.22 32.15
C LYS A 9 -22.46 11.15 33.28
N SER A 10 -22.84 10.72 34.49
CA SER A 10 -21.94 10.73 35.66
C SER A 10 -20.76 9.78 35.52
N TYR A 11 -20.97 8.55 35.04
CA TYR A 11 -19.89 7.56 34.90
C TYR A 11 -19.18 7.61 33.54
N TYR A 12 -19.89 7.90 32.45
CA TYR A 12 -19.34 7.80 31.09
C TYR A 12 -19.24 9.13 30.35
N GLY A 13 -19.78 10.23 30.89
CA GLY A 13 -19.71 11.56 30.28
C GLY A 13 -20.54 11.74 29.00
N TYR A 14 -21.47 10.83 28.69
CA TYR A 14 -22.31 10.93 27.49
C TYR A 14 -23.68 11.57 27.80
N ASP A 15 -24.08 12.54 26.97
CA ASP A 15 -25.34 13.30 27.12
C ASP A 15 -26.59 12.54 26.65
N SER A 16 -26.40 11.56 25.76
CA SER A 16 -27.50 10.82 25.13
C SER A 16 -27.13 9.38 24.84
N PHE A 17 -28.12 8.49 24.95
CA PHE A 17 -28.03 7.12 24.47
C PHE A 17 -27.96 7.05 22.94
N ARG A 18 -27.25 6.04 22.42
CA ARG A 18 -27.34 5.64 21.01
C ARG A 18 -28.68 4.91 20.76
N PRO A 19 -29.12 4.77 19.49
CA PRO A 19 -30.34 4.05 19.15
C PRO A 19 -30.43 2.67 19.82
N LEU A 20 -31.65 2.29 20.23
CA LEU A 20 -32.00 1.07 21.00
C LEU A 20 -31.36 0.92 22.39
N GLN A 21 -30.26 1.59 22.74
CA GLN A 21 -29.59 1.37 24.04
C GLN A 21 -30.54 1.59 25.22
N GLN A 22 -31.31 2.67 25.23
CA GLN A 22 -32.24 2.93 26.34
C GLN A 22 -33.42 1.94 26.36
N GLU A 23 -33.87 1.46 25.20
CA GLU A 23 -34.94 0.45 25.12
C GLU A 23 -34.46 -0.89 25.71
N ILE A 24 -33.25 -1.34 25.33
CA ILE A 24 -32.60 -2.54 25.90
C ILE A 24 -32.44 -2.41 27.42
N ILE A 25 -31.93 -1.27 27.89
CA ILE A 25 -31.73 -0.99 29.32
C ILE A 25 -33.07 -1.04 30.06
N ASN A 26 -34.09 -0.34 29.56
CA ASN A 26 -35.41 -0.30 30.17
C ASN A 26 -36.10 -1.68 30.19
N HIS A 27 -35.88 -2.51 29.16
CA HIS A 27 -36.41 -3.87 29.09
C HIS A 27 -35.76 -4.82 30.11
N VAL A 28 -34.43 -4.77 30.24
CA VAL A 28 -33.72 -5.62 31.22
C VAL A 28 -33.93 -5.15 32.66
N LEU A 29 -34.14 -3.84 32.88
CA LEU A 29 -34.62 -3.33 34.18
C LEU A 29 -36.00 -3.87 34.58
N GLN A 30 -36.84 -4.30 33.63
CA GLN A 30 -38.09 -5.02 33.90
C GLN A 30 -37.88 -6.52 34.20
N ARG A 31 -36.63 -6.98 34.30
CA ARG A 31 -36.23 -8.39 34.51
C ARG A 31 -36.71 -9.35 33.41
N LYS A 32 -36.71 -8.88 32.17
CA LYS A 32 -36.98 -9.69 30.98
C LYS A 32 -35.68 -10.05 30.26
N ASP A 33 -35.67 -11.19 29.58
CA ASP A 33 -34.53 -11.63 28.79
C ASP A 33 -34.43 -10.83 27.48
N ALA A 34 -33.21 -10.72 26.96
CA ALA A 34 -32.94 -9.96 25.75
C ALA A 34 -31.86 -10.63 24.90
N LEU A 35 -32.08 -10.67 23.58
CA LEU A 35 -31.05 -10.98 22.60
C LEU A 35 -30.65 -9.68 21.89
N VAL A 36 -29.42 -9.23 22.12
CA VAL A 36 -28.90 -7.92 21.70
C VAL A 36 -27.86 -8.08 20.59
N LEU A 37 -28.27 -7.80 19.35
CA LEU A 37 -27.39 -7.70 18.20
C LEU A 37 -27.04 -6.24 17.96
N MET A 38 -25.80 -5.87 18.27
CA MET A 38 -25.26 -4.56 17.92
C MET A 38 -23.82 -4.69 17.42
N PRO A 39 -23.40 -3.94 16.38
CA PRO A 39 -22.08 -4.11 15.79
C PRO A 39 -20.95 -3.76 16.76
N THR A 40 -19.73 -4.12 16.39
CA THR A 40 -18.53 -3.71 17.13
C THR A 40 -18.45 -2.19 17.19
N GLY A 41 -18.21 -1.63 18.38
CA GLY A 41 -18.26 -0.19 18.63
C GLY A 41 -19.68 0.39 18.77
N GLY A 42 -20.76 -0.41 18.65
CA GLY A 42 -22.15 0.03 18.80
C GLY A 42 -22.56 0.42 20.23
N GLY A 43 -21.74 0.09 21.25
CA GLY A 43 -22.01 0.41 22.65
C GLY A 43 -22.70 -0.71 23.45
N LYS A 44 -22.49 -1.98 23.07
CA LYS A 44 -23.04 -3.18 23.75
C LYS A 44 -22.80 -3.17 25.26
N SER A 45 -21.60 -2.83 25.73
CA SER A 45 -21.25 -2.89 27.14
C SER A 45 -22.16 -2.01 28.02
N ILE A 46 -22.52 -0.82 27.53
CA ILE A 46 -23.41 0.12 28.24
C ILE A 46 -24.79 -0.51 28.51
N CYS A 47 -25.27 -1.37 27.59
CA CYS A 47 -26.57 -2.00 27.70
C CYS A 47 -26.69 -2.92 28.93
N PHE A 48 -25.62 -3.61 29.35
CA PHE A 48 -25.62 -4.38 30.61
C PHE A 48 -24.99 -3.65 31.80
N GLN A 49 -24.02 -2.75 31.56
CA GLN A 49 -23.34 -2.01 32.63
C GLN A 49 -24.27 -1.04 33.37
N ILE A 50 -25.18 -0.36 32.68
CA ILE A 50 -26.14 0.55 33.36
C ILE A 50 -27.18 -0.21 34.19
N PRO A 51 -27.84 -1.28 33.69
CA PRO A 51 -28.66 -2.15 34.53
C PRO A 51 -27.90 -2.73 35.72
N ALA A 52 -26.63 -3.14 35.55
CA ALA A 52 -25.81 -3.62 36.66
C ALA A 52 -25.65 -2.57 37.78
N LEU A 53 -25.45 -1.29 37.42
CA LEU A 53 -25.38 -0.18 38.39
C LEU A 53 -26.74 0.12 39.05
N MET A 54 -27.83 0.04 38.30
CA MET A 54 -29.19 0.38 38.76
C MET A 54 -29.88 -0.74 39.56
N MET A 55 -29.57 -2.00 39.29
CA MET A 55 -30.19 -3.15 39.94
C MET A 55 -29.45 -3.53 41.22
N GLU A 56 -30.19 -4.00 42.22
CA GLU A 56 -29.62 -4.46 43.49
C GLU A 56 -28.94 -5.82 43.35
N GLY A 57 -27.71 -5.96 43.85
CA GLY A 57 -26.87 -7.15 43.67
C GLY A 57 -25.69 -6.93 42.71
N THR A 58 -25.05 -8.01 42.31
CA THR A 58 -23.91 -8.05 41.38
C THR A 58 -24.35 -8.62 40.03
N ALA A 59 -23.97 -7.98 38.92
CA ALA A 59 -24.17 -8.53 37.59
C ALA A 59 -23.00 -9.46 37.23
N ILE A 60 -23.31 -10.64 36.69
CA ILE A 60 -22.31 -11.62 36.23
C ILE A 60 -22.17 -11.47 34.72
N VAL A 61 -20.96 -11.15 34.25
CA VAL A 61 -20.67 -10.97 32.82
C VAL A 61 -19.83 -12.16 32.34
N ILE A 62 -20.44 -13.05 31.57
CA ILE A 62 -19.77 -14.21 30.97
C ILE A 62 -19.06 -13.75 29.70
N SER A 63 -17.75 -13.97 29.60
CA SER A 63 -16.96 -13.62 28.42
C SER A 63 -15.98 -14.74 28.06
N PRO A 64 -15.78 -15.08 26.77
CA PRO A 64 -14.91 -16.20 26.37
C PRO A 64 -13.42 -15.96 26.61
N LEU A 65 -12.99 -14.71 26.84
CA LEU A 65 -11.59 -14.30 26.72
C LEU A 65 -11.13 -13.46 27.91
N ILE A 66 -10.15 -14.01 28.63
CA ILE A 66 -9.54 -13.40 29.82
C ILE A 66 -8.95 -12.01 29.51
N SER A 67 -8.36 -11.81 28.32
CA SER A 67 -7.85 -10.50 27.91
C SER A 67 -8.95 -9.44 27.78
N LEU A 68 -10.09 -9.80 27.17
CA LEU A 68 -11.24 -8.89 27.06
C LEU A 68 -11.84 -8.57 28.44
N MET A 69 -11.90 -9.56 29.34
CA MET A 69 -12.33 -9.35 30.72
C MET A 69 -11.43 -8.34 31.46
N LYS A 70 -10.10 -8.45 31.28
CA LYS A 70 -9.14 -7.49 31.85
C LYS A 70 -9.38 -6.08 31.31
N ASP A 71 -9.39 -5.92 29.98
CA ASP A 71 -9.61 -4.63 29.31
C ASP A 71 -10.91 -3.93 29.79
N GLN A 72 -12.02 -4.68 29.89
CA GLN A 72 -13.31 -4.12 30.37
C GLN A 72 -13.28 -3.75 31.86
N VAL A 73 -12.65 -4.56 32.72
CA VAL A 73 -12.56 -4.28 34.17
C VAL A 73 -11.68 -3.06 34.44
N GLU A 74 -10.56 -2.90 33.73
CA GLU A 74 -9.71 -1.72 33.81
C GLU A 74 -10.45 -0.45 33.36
N ALA A 75 -11.18 -0.51 32.24
CA ALA A 75 -12.00 0.60 31.76
C ALA A 75 -13.14 0.98 32.74
N LEU A 76 -13.76 -0.01 33.39
CA LEU A 76 -14.78 0.24 34.42
C LEU A 76 -14.20 0.92 35.66
N ARG A 77 -13.05 0.45 36.17
CA ARG A 77 -12.36 1.06 37.31
C ARG A 77 -11.92 2.50 37.02
N ALA A 78 -11.39 2.76 35.83
CA ALA A 78 -10.99 4.10 35.39
C ALA A 78 -12.18 5.08 35.22
N ASN A 79 -13.42 4.58 35.22
CA ASN A 79 -14.65 5.38 35.29
C ASN A 79 -15.24 5.41 36.72
N GLY A 80 -14.58 4.84 37.73
CA GLY A 80 -15.07 4.77 39.12
C GLY A 80 -16.07 3.63 39.40
N ILE A 81 -16.24 2.68 38.48
CA ILE A 81 -17.17 1.56 38.64
C ILE A 81 -16.47 0.36 39.28
N ALA A 82 -17.02 -0.15 40.38
CA ALA A 82 -16.49 -1.32 41.08
C ALA A 82 -16.72 -2.62 40.30
N ALA A 83 -15.67 -3.07 39.60
CA ALA A 83 -15.66 -4.29 38.80
C ALA A 83 -14.44 -5.19 39.09
N GLU A 84 -14.62 -6.51 38.99
CA GLU A 84 -13.59 -7.55 39.15
C GLU A 84 -13.73 -8.63 38.07
N ALA A 85 -12.68 -9.44 37.90
CA ALA A 85 -12.67 -10.59 37.01
C ALA A 85 -12.24 -11.88 37.74
N LEU A 86 -13.04 -12.95 37.63
CA LEU A 86 -12.69 -14.32 38.08
C LEU A 86 -12.35 -15.19 36.87
N ASN A 87 -11.12 -15.70 36.81
CA ASN A 87 -10.65 -16.57 35.74
C ASN A 87 -9.51 -17.46 36.23
N SER A 88 -9.04 -18.37 35.37
CA SER A 88 -7.99 -19.36 35.68
C SER A 88 -6.57 -18.79 35.85
N ALA A 89 -6.32 -17.53 35.52
CA ALA A 89 -5.03 -16.86 35.75
C ALA A 89 -4.92 -16.20 37.13
N ASN A 90 -6.02 -16.07 37.87
CA ASN A 90 -6.04 -15.56 39.24
C ASN A 90 -5.58 -16.65 40.23
N ASP A 91 -4.83 -16.29 41.26
CA ASP A 91 -4.54 -17.20 42.38
C ASP A 91 -5.75 -17.43 43.30
N GLU A 92 -5.71 -18.46 44.14
CA GLU A 92 -6.83 -18.79 45.05
C GLU A 92 -7.09 -17.69 46.08
N ILE A 93 -6.07 -16.92 46.46
CA ILE A 93 -6.17 -15.84 47.44
C ILE A 93 -6.97 -14.67 46.86
N ALA A 94 -6.63 -14.20 45.66
CA ALA A 94 -7.37 -13.16 44.95
C ALA A 94 -8.80 -13.62 44.62
N ASN A 95 -8.98 -14.86 44.16
CA ASN A 95 -10.32 -15.41 43.90
C ASN A 95 -11.21 -15.38 45.16
N ARG A 96 -10.65 -15.76 46.32
CA ARG A 96 -11.34 -15.67 47.61
C ARG A 96 -11.65 -14.22 48.02
N GLN A 97 -10.69 -13.30 47.88
CA GLN A 97 -10.90 -11.88 48.19
C GLN A 97 -11.98 -11.24 47.30
N ILE A 98 -12.03 -11.60 46.01
CA ILE A 98 -13.07 -11.17 45.08
C ILE A 98 -14.44 -11.71 45.53
N ALA A 99 -14.54 -13.01 45.86
CA ALA A 99 -15.77 -13.60 46.39
C ALA A 99 -16.24 -12.92 47.69
N GLU A 100 -15.34 -12.66 48.65
CA GLU A 100 -15.64 -11.96 49.91
C GLU A 100 -16.08 -10.50 49.69
N ARG A 101 -15.64 -9.84 48.61
CA ARG A 101 -16.12 -8.51 48.20
C ARG A 101 -17.46 -8.56 47.48
N CYS A 102 -17.71 -9.57 46.64
CA CYS A 102 -19.01 -9.81 46.02
C CYS A 102 -20.09 -10.05 47.09
N LEU A 103 -19.79 -10.86 48.11
CA LEU A 103 -20.72 -11.13 49.23
C LEU A 103 -21.01 -9.89 50.10
N ARG A 104 -20.08 -8.93 50.17
CA ARG A 104 -20.32 -7.62 50.81
C ARG A 104 -21.13 -6.64 49.98
N GLY A 105 -21.32 -6.91 48.68
CA GLY A 105 -21.93 -5.98 47.74
C GLY A 105 -20.96 -4.91 47.21
N ASP A 106 -19.66 -5.03 47.49
CA ASP A 106 -18.61 -4.07 47.07
C ASP A 106 -18.40 -4.06 45.54
N ILE A 107 -18.92 -5.04 44.81
CA ILE A 107 -18.68 -5.27 43.37
C ILE A 107 -20.01 -5.28 42.62
N LYS A 108 -20.14 -4.38 41.64
CA LYS A 108 -21.33 -4.23 40.80
C LYS A 108 -21.27 -5.09 39.53
N LEU A 109 -20.08 -5.31 38.97
CA LEU A 109 -19.86 -6.18 37.82
C LEU A 109 -18.76 -7.20 38.10
N LEU A 110 -19.07 -8.48 37.87
CA LEU A 110 -18.13 -9.59 37.99
C LEU A 110 -17.98 -10.27 36.62
N TYR A 111 -16.86 -10.04 35.96
CA TYR A 111 -16.51 -10.74 34.73
C TYR A 111 -16.05 -12.16 35.07
N ILE A 112 -16.50 -13.17 34.33
CA ILE A 112 -16.15 -14.57 34.57
C ILE A 112 -16.07 -15.35 33.26
N SER A 113 -15.13 -16.30 33.16
CA SER A 113 -15.09 -17.21 32.02
C SER A 113 -16.06 -18.39 32.20
N PRO A 114 -16.62 -18.98 31.13
CA PRO A 114 -17.62 -20.05 31.23
C PRO A 114 -17.14 -21.24 32.09
N GLU A 115 -15.90 -21.69 31.88
CA GLU A 115 -15.30 -22.78 32.64
C GLU A 115 -15.13 -22.46 34.13
N ARG A 116 -14.83 -21.20 34.48
CA ARG A 116 -14.75 -20.78 35.88
C ARG A 116 -16.14 -20.68 36.50
N LEU A 117 -17.12 -20.11 35.77
CA LEU A 117 -18.50 -19.99 36.23
C LEU A 117 -19.03 -21.34 36.72
N MET A 118 -18.83 -22.43 35.95
CA MET A 118 -19.30 -23.76 36.34
C MET A 118 -18.81 -24.22 37.72
N THR A 119 -17.59 -23.82 38.12
CA THR A 119 -17.04 -24.13 39.47
C THR A 119 -17.60 -23.23 40.57
N GLU A 120 -17.95 -21.98 40.25
CA GLU A 120 -18.39 -20.97 41.22
C GLU A 120 -19.93 -20.93 41.40
N LEU A 121 -20.70 -21.49 40.45
CA LEU A 121 -22.18 -21.49 40.43
C LEU A 121 -22.81 -21.84 41.79
N ARG A 122 -22.26 -22.83 42.51
CA ARG A 122 -22.84 -23.34 43.76
C ARG A 122 -22.89 -22.30 44.88
N TRP A 123 -21.84 -21.48 45.04
CA TRP A 123 -21.85 -20.44 46.07
C TRP A 123 -22.54 -19.18 45.57
N MET A 124 -22.45 -18.87 44.27
CA MET A 124 -23.20 -17.77 43.67
C MET A 124 -24.72 -17.98 43.85
N GLN A 125 -25.21 -19.21 43.66
CA GLN A 125 -26.62 -19.55 43.84
C GLN A 125 -27.09 -19.45 45.30
N THR A 126 -26.24 -19.79 46.26
CA THR A 126 -26.64 -19.91 47.68
C THR A 126 -26.36 -18.67 48.52
N MET A 127 -25.39 -17.82 48.12
CA MET A 127 -24.92 -16.70 48.93
C MET A 127 -24.87 -15.35 48.19
N LEU A 128 -24.82 -15.33 46.85
CA LEU A 128 -24.69 -14.08 46.09
C LEU A 128 -26.05 -13.61 45.55
N LYS A 129 -26.39 -12.34 45.79
CA LYS A 129 -27.53 -11.69 45.12
C LYS A 129 -27.13 -11.31 43.70
N VAL A 130 -27.37 -12.20 42.74
CA VAL A 130 -27.16 -11.91 41.31
C VAL A 130 -28.28 -11.02 40.79
N SER A 131 -27.91 -9.95 40.08
CA SER A 131 -28.86 -8.98 39.50
C SER A 131 -29.18 -9.24 38.03
N LEU A 132 -28.20 -9.71 37.26
CA LEU A 132 -28.25 -9.91 35.80
C LEU A 132 -27.18 -10.93 35.39
N PHE A 133 -27.49 -11.81 34.44
CA PHE A 133 -26.47 -12.50 33.65
C PHE A 133 -26.34 -11.82 32.28
N ALA A 134 -25.15 -11.34 31.95
CA ALA A 134 -24.83 -10.82 30.62
C ALA A 134 -23.84 -11.77 29.94
N ILE A 135 -24.23 -12.38 28.83
CA ILE A 135 -23.40 -13.31 28.06
C ILE A 135 -22.86 -12.54 26.86
N ASP A 136 -21.60 -12.13 26.93
CA ASP A 136 -20.92 -11.42 25.85
C ASP A 136 -20.34 -12.40 24.82
N GLU A 137 -20.32 -11.96 23.56
CA GLU A 137 -20.05 -12.78 22.38
C GLU A 137 -20.83 -14.12 22.35
N ALA A 138 -22.14 -14.05 22.62
CA ALA A 138 -23.06 -15.19 22.67
C ALA A 138 -23.07 -16.08 21.40
N HIS A 139 -22.59 -15.58 20.26
CA HIS A 139 -22.39 -16.38 19.04
C HIS A 139 -21.41 -17.56 19.22
N CYS A 140 -20.55 -17.53 20.25
CA CYS A 140 -19.69 -18.65 20.63
C CYS A 140 -20.49 -19.91 20.99
N ILE A 141 -21.72 -19.79 21.50
CA ILE A 141 -22.58 -20.93 21.83
C ILE A 141 -22.91 -21.74 20.57
N SER A 142 -23.27 -21.04 19.49
CA SER A 142 -23.72 -21.65 18.24
C SER A 142 -22.57 -22.07 17.32
N GLN A 143 -21.62 -21.17 17.07
CA GLN A 143 -20.53 -21.43 16.10
C GLN A 143 -19.41 -22.34 16.65
N TRP A 144 -19.28 -22.47 17.98
CA TRP A 144 -18.15 -23.15 18.62
C TRP A 144 -18.57 -24.22 19.65
N GLY A 145 -19.87 -24.39 19.90
CA GLY A 145 -20.42 -25.25 20.98
C GLY A 145 -20.17 -26.75 20.81
N HIS A 146 -19.90 -27.23 19.59
CA HIS A 146 -19.63 -28.64 19.33
C HIS A 146 -18.13 -29.01 19.30
N ASP A 147 -17.22 -28.06 19.03
CA ASP A 147 -15.80 -28.35 18.75
C ASP A 147 -14.78 -27.60 19.64
N PHE A 148 -15.15 -26.56 20.41
CA PHE A 148 -14.13 -25.71 21.07
C PHE A 148 -14.37 -25.33 22.54
N ARG A 149 -15.62 -25.23 23.05
CA ARG A 149 -15.91 -25.06 24.49
C ARG A 149 -17.27 -25.67 24.89
N PRO A 150 -17.33 -26.93 25.32
CA PRO A 150 -18.56 -27.58 25.77
C PRO A 150 -19.27 -26.85 26.92
N GLU A 151 -18.55 -26.09 27.73
CA GLU A 151 -19.05 -25.33 28.88
C GLU A 151 -20.13 -24.31 28.51
N TYR A 152 -20.10 -23.77 27.28
CA TYR A 152 -21.13 -22.84 26.80
C TYR A 152 -22.52 -23.48 26.71
N THR A 153 -22.63 -24.76 26.37
CA THR A 153 -23.92 -25.50 26.36
C THR A 153 -24.51 -25.65 27.77
N GLN A 154 -23.69 -25.55 28.81
CA GLN A 154 -24.12 -25.70 30.21
C GLN A 154 -24.77 -24.42 30.74
N LEU A 155 -24.59 -23.27 30.07
CA LEU A 155 -25.21 -21.99 30.41
C LEU A 155 -26.75 -22.02 30.30
N GLY A 156 -27.33 -22.90 29.47
CA GLY A 156 -28.77 -23.13 29.42
C GLY A 156 -29.39 -23.64 30.74
N ASN A 157 -28.58 -23.98 31.74
CA ASN A 157 -29.06 -24.30 33.09
C ASN A 157 -29.19 -23.06 34.00
N LEU A 158 -28.74 -21.87 33.60
CA LEU A 158 -28.79 -20.66 34.43
C LEU A 158 -30.23 -20.33 34.89
N HIS A 159 -31.22 -20.37 33.99
CA HIS A 159 -32.63 -20.17 34.37
C HIS A 159 -33.17 -21.20 35.38
N LYS A 160 -32.62 -22.43 35.39
CA LYS A 160 -33.01 -23.48 36.36
C LYS A 160 -32.40 -23.23 37.74
N LEU A 161 -31.25 -22.56 37.81
CA LEU A 161 -30.52 -22.29 39.04
C LEU A 161 -30.88 -20.94 39.66
N PHE A 162 -31.13 -19.92 38.84
CA PHE A 162 -31.40 -18.54 39.23
C PHE A 162 -32.76 -18.06 38.72
N LEU A 163 -33.82 -18.44 39.44
CA LEU A 163 -35.17 -17.98 39.14
C LEU A 163 -35.28 -16.45 39.27
N ASN A 164 -35.97 -15.81 38.31
CA ASN A 164 -36.24 -14.37 38.26
C ASN A 164 -35.01 -13.44 38.12
N VAL A 165 -33.88 -13.98 37.64
CA VAL A 165 -32.72 -13.20 37.17
C VAL A 165 -32.77 -13.15 35.64
N PRO A 166 -32.78 -11.97 35.00
CA PRO A 166 -32.77 -11.86 33.54
C PRO A 166 -31.44 -12.33 32.94
N ILE A 167 -31.50 -12.87 31.73
CA ILE A 167 -30.35 -13.19 30.89
C ILE A 167 -30.35 -12.28 29.65
N MET A 168 -29.28 -11.51 29.49
CA MET A 168 -28.99 -10.75 28.29
C MET A 168 -27.90 -11.45 27.47
N ALA A 169 -28.23 -11.93 26.27
CA ALA A 169 -27.26 -12.47 25.33
C ALA A 169 -26.84 -11.37 24.35
N LEU A 170 -25.54 -11.08 24.23
CA LEU A 170 -25.02 -10.02 23.37
C LEU A 170 -24.08 -10.58 22.30
N THR A 171 -24.15 -10.08 21.07
CA THR A 171 -23.19 -10.44 20.02
C THR A 171 -22.98 -9.31 19.00
N ALA A 172 -21.78 -9.23 18.42
CA ALA A 172 -21.49 -8.37 17.27
C ALA A 172 -22.09 -8.86 15.96
N THR A 173 -22.24 -10.18 15.81
CA THR A 173 -22.65 -10.85 14.56
C THR A 173 -23.44 -12.11 14.88
N ALA A 174 -24.64 -12.23 14.33
CA ALA A 174 -25.40 -13.48 14.27
C ALA A 174 -26.37 -13.43 13.10
N ASP A 175 -26.35 -14.45 12.25
CA ASP A 175 -27.33 -14.61 11.18
C ASP A 175 -28.68 -15.11 11.74
N LYS A 176 -29.64 -15.43 10.87
CA LYS A 176 -30.96 -15.92 11.30
C LYS A 176 -30.90 -17.25 12.04
N ILE A 177 -29.96 -18.13 11.69
CA ILE A 177 -29.81 -19.47 12.27
C ILE A 177 -29.13 -19.36 13.64
N THR A 178 -28.00 -18.65 13.69
CA THR A 178 -27.24 -18.34 14.91
C THR A 178 -28.12 -17.71 15.99
N LYS A 179 -29.05 -16.81 15.62
CA LYS A 179 -30.00 -16.20 16.57
C LYS A 179 -30.96 -17.22 17.19
N ALA A 180 -31.52 -18.12 16.38
CA ALA A 180 -32.46 -19.14 16.88
C ALA A 180 -31.75 -20.09 17.85
N ASP A 181 -30.55 -20.55 17.48
CA ASP A 181 -29.74 -21.46 18.28
C ASP A 181 -29.27 -20.80 19.60
N ILE A 182 -28.90 -19.51 19.62
CA ILE A 182 -28.61 -18.80 20.88
C ILE A 182 -29.84 -18.80 21.83
N ILE A 183 -31.05 -18.58 21.30
CA ILE A 183 -32.28 -18.58 22.11
C ILE A 183 -32.57 -19.98 22.65
N GLU A 184 -32.43 -21.01 21.82
CA GLU A 184 -32.67 -22.41 22.16
C GLU A 184 -31.68 -22.91 23.22
N GLN A 185 -30.37 -22.78 22.97
CA GLN A 185 -29.30 -23.30 23.84
C GLN A 185 -29.26 -22.62 25.22
N LEU A 186 -29.61 -21.34 25.29
CA LEU A 186 -29.71 -20.61 26.57
C LEU A 186 -31.06 -20.79 27.27
N HIS A 187 -32.05 -21.36 26.59
CA HIS A 187 -33.45 -21.41 27.03
C HIS A 187 -34.00 -20.02 27.44
N LEU A 188 -33.73 -18.97 26.65
CA LEU A 188 -34.20 -17.62 26.96
C LEU A 188 -35.74 -17.57 26.98
N GLN A 189 -36.31 -16.92 27.99
CA GLN A 189 -37.76 -16.88 28.25
C GLN A 189 -38.39 -15.65 27.57
N GLU A 190 -39.10 -15.89 26.47
CA GLU A 190 -39.76 -14.85 25.65
C GLU A 190 -38.87 -13.61 25.39
N PRO A 191 -37.62 -13.78 24.89
CA PRO A 191 -36.67 -12.68 24.80
C PRO A 191 -37.06 -11.66 23.72
N GLU A 192 -36.94 -10.38 24.06
CA GLU A 192 -37.03 -9.31 23.06
C GLU A 192 -35.72 -9.29 22.24
N ILE A 193 -35.85 -9.25 20.91
CA ILE A 193 -34.70 -9.34 19.98
C ILE A 193 -34.37 -7.94 19.45
N PHE A 194 -33.42 -7.28 20.07
CA PHE A 194 -32.94 -5.96 19.66
C PHE A 194 -31.88 -6.11 18.57
N ILE A 195 -32.15 -5.56 17.38
CA ILE A 195 -31.20 -5.52 16.27
C ILE A 195 -30.96 -4.06 15.91
N SER A 196 -29.81 -3.51 16.33
CA SER A 196 -29.38 -2.19 15.86
C SER A 196 -28.79 -2.29 14.46
N SER A 197 -28.80 -1.18 13.71
CA SER A 197 -28.11 -1.10 12.43
C SER A 197 -26.66 -1.60 12.53
N PHE A 198 -26.25 -2.42 11.56
CA PHE A 198 -24.88 -2.86 11.35
C PHE A 198 -24.04 -1.80 10.63
N ASP A 199 -24.56 -0.58 10.43
CA ASP A 199 -23.82 0.45 9.75
C ASP A 199 -22.70 1.08 10.61
N ARG A 200 -21.55 1.27 9.96
CA ARG A 200 -20.35 1.90 10.50
C ARG A 200 -19.89 3.03 9.54
N PRO A 201 -20.57 4.20 9.50
CA PRO A 201 -20.24 5.37 8.65
C PRO A 201 -18.76 5.71 8.58
N ASN A 202 -18.05 5.55 9.69
CA ASN A 202 -16.65 5.89 9.84
C ASN A 202 -15.66 4.90 9.19
N LEU A 203 -16.08 3.70 8.77
CA LEU A 203 -15.22 2.74 8.08
C LEU A 203 -15.28 2.92 6.56
N SER A 204 -14.17 3.28 5.91
CA SER A 204 -14.08 3.22 4.46
C SER A 204 -13.76 1.80 3.99
N LEU A 205 -14.50 1.29 3.02
CA LEU A 205 -14.37 -0.10 2.53
C LEU A 205 -13.66 -0.11 1.16
N ASP A 206 -12.43 -0.61 1.10
CA ASP A 206 -11.62 -0.70 -0.13
C ASP A 206 -11.23 -2.15 -0.43
N VAL A 207 -11.37 -2.60 -1.68
CA VAL A 207 -11.03 -3.96 -2.12
C VAL A 207 -10.10 -3.94 -3.33
N ARG A 208 -8.88 -4.43 -3.14
CA ARG A 208 -7.77 -4.37 -4.12
C ARG A 208 -7.48 -5.73 -4.73
N ARG A 209 -7.72 -5.86 -6.03
CA ARG A 209 -7.59 -7.11 -6.80
C ARG A 209 -6.30 -7.13 -7.64
N GLY A 210 -5.68 -8.29 -7.79
CA GLY A 210 -4.52 -8.48 -8.68
C GLY A 210 -3.16 -7.94 -8.18
N TYR A 211 -3.08 -7.46 -6.93
CA TYR A 211 -1.85 -6.85 -6.38
C TYR A 211 -0.77 -7.90 -6.08
N ALA A 212 0.41 -7.75 -6.68
CA ALA A 212 1.57 -8.57 -6.37
C ALA A 212 2.14 -8.25 -4.97
N ALA A 213 2.90 -9.17 -4.37
CA ALA A 213 3.40 -9.03 -3.00
C ALA A 213 4.26 -7.76 -2.75
N LYS A 214 5.02 -7.30 -3.76
CA LYS A 214 5.79 -6.03 -3.70
C LYS A 214 4.87 -4.80 -3.63
N GLU A 215 3.68 -4.90 -4.21
CA GLU A 215 2.71 -3.81 -4.36
C GLU A 215 1.78 -3.73 -3.16
N LYS A 216 1.33 -4.89 -2.64
CA LYS A 216 0.70 -4.97 -1.31
C LYS A 216 1.59 -4.26 -0.27
N GLN A 217 2.90 -4.55 -0.27
CA GLN A 217 3.87 -3.89 0.61
C GLN A 217 3.98 -2.37 0.35
N ARG A 218 4.08 -1.90 -0.90
CA ARG A 218 4.13 -0.47 -1.24
C ARG A 218 2.87 0.27 -0.78
N THR A 219 1.70 -0.31 -1.01
CA THR A 219 0.39 0.24 -0.63
C THR A 219 0.27 0.33 0.89
N ILE A 220 0.67 -0.72 1.62
CA ILE A 220 0.71 -0.73 3.10
C ILE A 220 1.68 0.33 3.64
N LEU A 221 2.88 0.49 3.07
CA LEU A 221 3.80 1.55 3.47
C LEU A 221 3.24 2.95 3.21
N ASN A 222 2.56 3.15 2.08
CA ASN A 222 1.88 4.42 1.78
C ASN A 222 0.73 4.70 2.75
N LEU A 223 -0.04 3.67 3.14
CA LEU A 223 -1.08 3.77 4.17
C LEU A 223 -0.47 4.18 5.54
N ILE A 224 0.56 3.48 6.00
CA ILE A 224 1.26 3.78 7.27
C ILE A 224 1.86 5.20 7.26
N ARG A 225 2.35 5.67 6.11
CA ARG A 225 2.84 7.06 5.94
C ARG A 225 1.72 8.10 5.99
N ARG A 226 0.50 7.77 5.52
CA ARG A 226 -0.71 8.62 5.66
C ARG A 226 -1.22 8.64 7.10
N HIS A 227 -1.05 7.54 7.83
CA HIS A 227 -1.43 7.35 9.23
C HIS A 227 -0.20 7.36 10.15
N ARG A 228 0.70 8.35 9.99
CA ARG A 228 1.96 8.40 10.74
C ARG A 228 1.70 8.66 12.23
N GLY A 229 2.14 7.74 13.09
CA GLY A 229 1.90 7.83 14.54
C GLY A 229 0.48 7.42 14.97
N GLU A 230 -0.31 6.89 14.05
CA GLU A 230 -1.64 6.34 14.27
C GLU A 230 -1.58 4.79 14.18
N SER A 231 -2.37 4.10 15.02
CA SER A 231 -2.27 2.65 15.22
C SER A 231 -3.08 1.83 14.21
N GLY A 232 -2.58 0.66 13.78
CA GLY A 232 -3.24 -0.18 12.78
C GLY A 232 -2.96 -1.68 12.86
N ILE A 233 -3.82 -2.49 12.24
CA ILE A 233 -3.73 -3.96 12.23
C ILE A 233 -3.59 -4.46 10.80
N ILE A 234 -2.72 -5.46 10.58
CA ILE A 234 -2.58 -6.15 9.29
C ILE A 234 -2.82 -7.67 9.48
N TYR A 235 -3.98 -8.14 9.07
CA TYR A 235 -4.35 -9.56 9.09
C TYR A 235 -3.74 -10.33 7.92
N CYS A 236 -3.08 -11.45 8.21
CA CYS A 236 -2.53 -12.39 7.22
C CYS A 236 -3.03 -13.81 7.50
N LEU A 237 -3.14 -14.64 6.46
CA LEU A 237 -3.65 -16.01 6.58
C LEU A 237 -2.67 -16.97 7.31
N ALA A 238 -1.35 -16.75 7.15
CA ALA A 238 -0.32 -17.66 7.65
C ALA A 238 0.73 -16.95 8.53
N LYS A 239 1.17 -17.63 9.60
CA LYS A 239 2.18 -17.16 10.59
C LYS A 239 3.43 -16.57 9.91
N LYS A 240 4.01 -17.35 8.99
CA LYS A 240 5.19 -16.99 8.18
C LYS A 240 5.00 -15.75 7.29
N THR A 241 3.76 -15.40 6.95
CA THR A 241 3.44 -14.16 6.21
C THR A 241 3.44 -12.96 7.17
N CYS A 242 2.88 -13.10 8.38
CA CYS A 242 2.97 -12.07 9.43
C CYS A 242 4.42 -11.72 9.75
N GLU A 243 5.24 -12.73 10.05
CA GLU A 243 6.68 -12.59 10.39
C GLU A 243 7.45 -11.84 9.28
N LYS A 244 7.35 -12.32 8.03
CA LYS A 244 8.03 -11.72 6.87
C LYS A 244 7.55 -10.30 6.57
N LEU A 245 6.27 -10.00 6.78
CA LEU A 245 5.74 -8.67 6.54
C LEU A 245 6.22 -7.70 7.63
N ALA A 246 6.19 -8.10 8.90
CA ALA A 246 6.72 -7.31 10.00
C ALA A 246 8.22 -7.02 9.81
N GLU A 247 9.04 -8.03 9.50
CA GLU A 247 10.48 -7.85 9.25
C GLU A 247 10.75 -6.81 8.13
N LYS A 248 9.92 -6.81 7.08
CA LYS A 248 9.99 -5.84 5.98
C LYS A 248 9.57 -4.43 6.40
N LEU A 249 8.53 -4.28 7.22
CA LEU A 249 8.06 -2.99 7.69
C LEU A 249 9.00 -2.39 8.76
N GLN A 250 9.61 -3.22 9.60
CA GLN A 250 10.65 -2.82 10.56
C GLN A 250 11.90 -2.27 9.84
N LYS A 251 12.32 -2.88 8.72
CA LYS A 251 13.42 -2.38 7.88
C LYS A 251 13.14 -1.00 7.24
N GLU A 252 11.87 -0.62 7.11
CA GLU A 252 11.43 0.69 6.64
C GLU A 252 11.22 1.69 7.80
N GLY A 253 11.60 1.33 9.03
CA GLY A 253 11.53 2.19 10.22
C GLY A 253 10.16 2.25 10.90
N VAL A 254 9.24 1.33 10.58
CA VAL A 254 7.92 1.27 11.24
C VAL A 254 8.02 0.48 12.54
N SER A 255 7.39 0.97 13.62
CA SER A 255 7.22 0.20 14.87
C SER A 255 6.17 -0.89 14.68
N VAL A 256 6.61 -2.14 14.51
CA VAL A 256 5.73 -3.28 14.18
C VAL A 256 5.93 -4.48 15.11
N GLY A 257 4.83 -5.00 15.63
CA GLY A 257 4.75 -6.28 16.34
C GLY A 257 4.20 -7.43 15.47
N VAL A 258 4.49 -8.67 15.86
CA VAL A 258 3.91 -9.88 15.25
C VAL A 258 2.99 -10.55 16.27
N TYR A 259 1.83 -11.03 15.84
CA TYR A 259 0.95 -11.81 16.73
C TYR A 259 0.32 -13.02 16.04
N HIS A 260 0.60 -14.21 16.57
CA HIS A 260 -0.10 -15.43 16.19
C HIS A 260 0.06 -16.53 17.24
N ALA A 261 -0.83 -17.52 17.23
CA ALA A 261 -0.82 -18.69 18.13
C ALA A 261 0.43 -19.61 18.02
N GLY A 262 1.45 -19.26 17.22
CA GLY A 262 2.77 -19.88 17.28
C GLY A 262 3.78 -19.21 18.21
N LEU A 263 3.46 -18.02 18.75
CA LEU A 263 4.35 -17.31 19.69
C LEU A 263 4.10 -17.79 21.13
N PRO A 264 5.13 -17.76 22.00
CA PRO A 264 4.98 -17.94 23.44
C PRO A 264 3.90 -17.02 24.02
N THR A 265 3.23 -17.46 25.09
CA THR A 265 2.15 -16.67 25.72
C THR A 265 2.66 -15.33 26.24
N ASP A 266 3.85 -15.28 26.84
CA ASP A 266 4.44 -14.04 27.37
C ASP A 266 4.74 -13.03 26.25
N GLU A 267 5.21 -13.51 25.10
CA GLU A 267 5.45 -12.65 23.94
C GLU A 267 4.16 -12.13 23.31
N ARG A 268 3.11 -12.97 23.24
CA ARG A 268 1.77 -12.54 22.82
C ARG A 268 1.22 -11.46 23.74
N ASN A 269 1.30 -11.68 25.05
CA ASN A 269 0.85 -10.73 26.07
C ASN A 269 1.60 -9.39 25.92
N ARG A 270 2.94 -9.43 25.80
CA ARG A 270 3.77 -8.24 25.57
C ARG A 270 3.36 -7.47 24.31
N VAL A 271 3.23 -8.15 23.16
CA VAL A 271 2.85 -7.48 21.89
C VAL A 271 1.44 -6.88 21.96
N GLN A 272 0.50 -7.57 22.61
CA GLN A 272 -0.85 -7.03 22.84
C GLN A 272 -0.80 -5.78 23.74
N GLU A 273 -0.09 -5.84 24.87
CA GLU A 273 0.04 -4.73 25.80
C GLU A 273 0.76 -3.53 25.17
N ASP A 274 1.85 -3.77 24.45
CA ASP A 274 2.61 -2.74 23.72
C ASP A 274 1.76 -2.05 22.64
N PHE A 275 0.86 -2.78 21.97
CA PHE A 275 -0.07 -2.22 20.99
C PHE A 275 -1.21 -1.43 21.65
N ILE A 276 -1.76 -1.95 22.76
CA ILE A 276 -2.80 -1.28 23.55
C ILE A 276 -2.28 0.07 24.07
N ASN A 277 -1.04 0.09 24.59
CA ASN A 277 -0.37 1.25 25.19
C ASN A 277 0.38 2.16 24.17
N ASP A 278 0.11 2.04 22.87
CA ASP A 278 0.71 2.89 21.82
C ASP A 278 2.26 2.89 21.81
N ARG A 279 2.88 1.79 22.24
CA ARG A 279 4.33 1.52 22.14
C ARG A 279 4.67 0.89 20.78
N ILE A 280 3.76 0.07 20.25
CA ILE A 280 3.80 -0.48 18.89
C ILE A 280 2.73 0.19 18.03
N GLN A 281 3.11 0.67 16.84
CA GLN A 281 2.18 1.34 15.92
C GLN A 281 1.34 0.32 15.13
N VAL A 282 1.96 -0.75 14.62
CA VAL A 282 1.30 -1.70 13.71
C VAL A 282 1.47 -3.14 14.23
N VAL A 283 0.43 -3.96 14.16
CA VAL A 283 0.56 -5.40 14.42
C VAL A 283 0.23 -6.22 13.18
N CYS A 284 1.19 -7.04 12.74
CA CYS A 284 0.99 -8.08 11.73
C CYS A 284 0.49 -9.35 12.42
N ALA A 285 -0.78 -9.69 12.19
CA ALA A 285 -1.52 -10.66 12.97
C ALA A 285 -2.12 -11.79 12.12
N THR A 286 -2.37 -12.96 12.72
CA THR A 286 -3.45 -13.86 12.26
C THR A 286 -4.74 -13.56 13.03
N ILE A 287 -5.84 -14.21 12.65
CA ILE A 287 -7.18 -14.11 13.30
C ILE A 287 -7.10 -14.23 14.84
N ALA A 288 -6.11 -14.96 15.36
CA ALA A 288 -5.83 -15.13 16.79
C ALA A 288 -5.63 -13.81 17.58
N PHE A 289 -5.24 -12.70 16.93
CA PHE A 289 -5.13 -11.38 17.58
C PHE A 289 -6.49 -10.70 17.76
N GLY A 290 -7.50 -11.09 16.98
CA GLY A 290 -8.75 -10.36 16.87
C GLY A 290 -9.52 -10.33 18.18
N MET A 291 -10.05 -11.48 18.59
CA MET A 291 -11.25 -11.54 19.45
C MET A 291 -11.14 -10.79 20.80
N GLY A 292 -9.94 -10.68 21.38
CA GLY A 292 -9.74 -10.16 22.74
C GLY A 292 -9.00 -8.82 22.86
N ILE A 293 -9.25 -7.87 21.95
CA ILE A 293 -8.66 -6.51 21.96
C ILE A 293 -9.75 -5.43 21.85
N ASP A 294 -9.76 -4.50 22.81
CA ASP A 294 -10.61 -3.30 22.81
C ASP A 294 -9.81 -1.98 22.77
N LYS A 295 -8.95 -1.82 21.76
CA LYS A 295 -8.30 -0.54 21.47
C LYS A 295 -9.22 0.35 20.63
N SER A 296 -9.63 1.50 21.18
CA SER A 296 -10.64 2.35 20.52
C SER A 296 -10.13 3.12 19.31
N ASN A 297 -8.83 3.45 19.31
CA ASN A 297 -8.18 4.37 18.37
C ASN A 297 -7.42 3.71 17.21
N ILE A 298 -7.86 2.54 16.75
CA ILE A 298 -7.33 1.92 15.53
C ILE A 298 -7.79 2.73 14.30
N ARG A 299 -6.84 3.22 13.50
CA ARG A 299 -7.07 4.11 12.34
C ARG A 299 -7.01 3.40 10.99
N PHE A 300 -6.42 2.21 10.91
CA PHE A 300 -6.53 1.37 9.73
C PHE A 300 -6.50 -0.13 10.02
N VAL A 301 -7.22 -0.90 9.19
CA VAL A 301 -7.24 -2.37 9.21
C VAL A 301 -6.99 -2.90 7.79
N VAL A 302 -5.96 -3.70 7.62
CA VAL A 302 -5.59 -4.28 6.32
C VAL A 302 -5.74 -5.79 6.36
N HIS A 303 -6.44 -6.36 5.40
CA HIS A 303 -6.46 -7.79 5.13
C HIS A 303 -5.49 -8.09 3.99
N TYR A 304 -4.33 -8.65 4.32
CA TYR A 304 -3.31 -9.05 3.34
C TYR A 304 -3.75 -10.22 2.47
N ASN A 305 -4.67 -11.05 2.98
CA ASN A 305 -5.31 -12.18 2.31
C ASN A 305 -6.83 -12.10 2.51
N LEU A 306 -7.59 -12.81 1.66
CA LEU A 306 -9.03 -12.97 1.84
C LEU A 306 -9.38 -13.67 3.19
N PRO A 307 -10.34 -13.15 3.98
CA PRO A 307 -10.92 -13.85 5.13
C PRO A 307 -11.72 -15.10 4.75
N LYS A 308 -12.00 -15.96 5.73
CA LYS A 308 -12.79 -17.18 5.54
C LYS A 308 -14.27 -16.92 5.24
N SER A 309 -14.82 -15.81 5.73
CA SER A 309 -16.25 -15.49 5.64
C SER A 309 -16.51 -13.99 5.89
N ILE A 310 -17.72 -13.52 5.55
CA ILE A 310 -18.13 -12.13 5.76
C ILE A 310 -18.21 -11.77 7.25
N GLU A 311 -18.62 -12.69 8.13
CA GLU A 311 -18.69 -12.43 9.57
C GLU A 311 -17.30 -12.16 10.16
N ASN A 312 -16.30 -12.99 9.79
CA ASN A 312 -14.91 -12.80 10.21
C ASN A 312 -14.38 -11.45 9.73
N TYR A 313 -14.54 -11.15 8.42
CA TYR A 313 -14.15 -9.88 7.84
C TYR A 313 -14.78 -8.68 8.56
N TYR A 314 -16.11 -8.74 8.80
CA TYR A 314 -16.87 -7.67 9.45
C TYR A 314 -16.45 -7.46 10.93
N GLN A 315 -16.25 -8.54 11.69
CA GLN A 315 -15.71 -8.46 13.05
C GLN A 315 -14.30 -7.85 13.07
N GLU A 316 -13.45 -8.23 12.11
CA GLU A 316 -12.04 -7.81 12.01
C GLU A 316 -11.92 -6.32 11.64
N ILE A 317 -12.63 -5.84 10.61
CA ILE A 317 -12.66 -4.40 10.27
C ILE A 317 -13.38 -3.57 11.34
N GLY A 318 -14.37 -4.15 12.02
CA GLY A 318 -15.13 -3.50 13.09
C GLY A 318 -14.29 -3.08 14.30
N ARG A 319 -13.05 -3.58 14.42
CA ARG A 319 -12.06 -3.15 15.42
C ARG A 319 -11.54 -1.74 15.15
N GLY A 320 -11.53 -1.31 13.89
CA GLY A 320 -11.22 0.05 13.51
C GLY A 320 -12.25 1.05 14.04
N GLY A 321 -11.80 2.24 14.46
CA GLY A 321 -12.66 3.39 14.72
C GLY A 321 -13.79 3.18 15.75
N ARG A 322 -13.55 2.51 16.88
CA ARG A 322 -14.60 2.32 17.91
C ARG A 322 -14.99 3.64 18.60
N ASP A 323 -14.07 4.60 18.63
CA ASP A 323 -14.31 6.00 19.00
C ASP A 323 -15.26 6.77 18.05
N GLY A 324 -15.56 6.20 16.88
CA GLY A 324 -16.39 6.80 15.83
C GLY A 324 -15.62 7.66 14.82
N LEU A 325 -14.32 7.86 15.01
CA LEU A 325 -13.48 8.62 14.06
C LEU A 325 -13.21 7.80 12.79
N PRO A 326 -12.87 8.46 11.66
CA PRO A 326 -12.58 7.77 10.40
C PRO A 326 -11.51 6.67 10.55
N CYS A 327 -11.72 5.54 9.90
CA CYS A 327 -10.77 4.44 9.83
C CYS A 327 -10.77 3.81 8.44
N GLU A 328 -9.57 3.60 7.88
CA GLU A 328 -9.40 3.06 6.54
C GLU A 328 -9.30 1.53 6.56
N THR A 329 -10.08 0.84 5.72
CA THR A 329 -10.04 -0.63 5.64
C THR A 329 -9.71 -1.08 4.22
N ILE A 330 -8.67 -1.90 4.06
CA ILE A 330 -8.20 -2.39 2.75
C ILE A 330 -8.17 -3.91 2.74
N LEU A 331 -8.93 -4.52 1.84
CA LEU A 331 -8.92 -5.95 1.57
C LEU A 331 -8.14 -6.26 0.29
N PHE A 332 -7.00 -6.95 0.39
CA PHE A 332 -6.31 -7.49 -0.77
C PHE A 332 -6.88 -8.86 -1.15
N TYR A 333 -7.31 -8.98 -2.40
CA TYR A 333 -7.96 -10.17 -2.96
C TYR A 333 -7.14 -10.77 -4.12
N ASN A 334 -6.96 -12.09 -4.12
CA ASN A 334 -6.39 -12.87 -5.23
C ASN A 334 -7.00 -14.29 -5.30
N LEU A 335 -6.77 -14.99 -6.41
CA LEU A 335 -7.27 -16.36 -6.60
C LEU A 335 -6.57 -17.41 -5.73
N GLY A 336 -5.28 -17.24 -5.44
CA GLY A 336 -4.51 -18.20 -4.63
C GLY A 336 -5.00 -18.33 -3.19
N ASP A 337 -5.54 -17.23 -2.64
CA ASP A 337 -6.21 -17.21 -1.34
C ASP A 337 -7.47 -18.09 -1.38
N ILE A 338 -8.31 -18.00 -2.44
CA ILE A 338 -9.51 -18.85 -2.58
C ILE A 338 -9.14 -20.33 -2.62
N ILE A 339 -8.18 -20.75 -3.46
CA ILE A 339 -7.78 -22.16 -3.58
C ILE A 339 -7.31 -22.70 -2.22
N THR A 340 -6.57 -21.88 -1.47
CA THR A 340 -6.10 -22.23 -0.11
C THR A 340 -7.28 -22.36 0.86
N LEU A 341 -8.24 -21.44 0.81
CA LEU A 341 -9.42 -21.42 1.69
C LEU A 341 -10.44 -22.51 1.35
N GLN A 342 -10.64 -22.84 0.08
CA GLN A 342 -11.47 -23.95 -0.39
C GLN A 342 -10.94 -25.25 0.21
N ARG A 343 -9.64 -25.53 0.04
CA ARG A 343 -9.00 -26.70 0.66
C ARG A 343 -9.22 -26.75 2.18
N PHE A 344 -9.10 -25.63 2.89
CA PHE A 344 -9.38 -25.58 4.33
C PHE A 344 -10.86 -25.81 4.69
N ALA A 345 -11.81 -25.47 3.80
CA ALA A 345 -13.22 -25.81 3.97
C ALA A 345 -13.48 -27.31 3.72
N GLU A 346 -12.81 -27.90 2.72
CA GLU A 346 -12.91 -29.33 2.40
C GLU A 346 -12.30 -30.24 3.48
N GLU A 347 -11.18 -29.81 4.08
CA GLU A 347 -10.54 -30.49 5.23
C GLU A 347 -11.30 -30.29 6.56
N SER A 348 -12.42 -29.55 6.57
CA SER A 348 -13.21 -29.26 7.77
C SER A 348 -14.41 -30.20 7.97
N GLY A 349 -14.80 -30.44 9.23
CA GLY A 349 -15.98 -31.25 9.58
C GLY A 349 -17.34 -30.64 9.17
N GLN A 350 -17.35 -29.40 8.66
CA GLN A 350 -18.55 -28.67 8.23
C GLN A 350 -18.39 -28.12 6.80
N ARG A 351 -17.99 -29.01 5.87
CA ARG A 351 -17.60 -28.66 4.49
C ARG A 351 -18.61 -27.78 3.76
N GLU A 352 -19.89 -28.14 3.75
CA GLU A 352 -20.94 -27.42 3.01
C GLU A 352 -21.09 -25.97 3.50
N ILE A 353 -21.29 -25.78 4.81
CA ILE A 353 -21.44 -24.46 5.44
C ILE A 353 -20.21 -23.58 5.22
N ASN A 354 -19.01 -24.13 5.40
CA ASN A 354 -17.76 -23.39 5.22
C ASN A 354 -17.51 -23.03 3.74
N THR A 355 -17.97 -23.87 2.80
CA THR A 355 -17.87 -23.60 1.36
C THR A 355 -18.84 -22.48 0.94
N GLU A 356 -20.09 -22.50 1.43
CA GLU A 356 -21.03 -21.39 1.15
C GLU A 356 -20.51 -20.08 1.75
N LYS A 357 -20.04 -20.08 3.00
CA LYS A 357 -19.48 -18.87 3.65
C LYS A 357 -18.29 -18.27 2.89
N LEU A 358 -17.43 -19.12 2.34
CA LEU A 358 -16.33 -18.69 1.48
C LEU A 358 -16.83 -18.12 0.15
N GLN A 359 -17.82 -18.77 -0.47
CA GLN A 359 -18.45 -18.27 -1.70
C GLN A 359 -19.07 -16.88 -1.49
N ARG A 360 -19.76 -16.63 -0.37
CA ARG A 360 -20.27 -15.29 -0.04
C ARG A 360 -19.15 -14.26 0.13
N MET A 361 -18.03 -14.65 0.74
CA MET A 361 -16.88 -13.75 0.89
C MET A 361 -16.21 -13.42 -0.45
N GLN A 362 -16.17 -14.39 -1.38
CA GLN A 362 -15.78 -14.16 -2.77
C GLN A 362 -16.77 -13.20 -3.45
N GLU A 363 -18.08 -13.47 -3.41
CA GLU A 363 -19.13 -12.59 -3.95
C GLU A 363 -18.96 -11.14 -3.46
N TYR A 364 -18.70 -10.92 -2.17
CA TYR A 364 -18.42 -9.61 -1.60
C TYR A 364 -17.17 -8.93 -2.20
N ALA A 365 -16.03 -9.64 -2.24
CA ALA A 365 -14.78 -9.10 -2.77
C ALA A 365 -14.87 -8.80 -4.28
N GLU A 366 -15.75 -9.51 -4.98
CA GLU A 366 -15.92 -9.48 -6.42
C GLU A 366 -17.03 -8.55 -6.92
N ALA A 367 -17.99 -8.21 -6.06
CA ALA A 367 -19.15 -7.41 -6.41
C ALA A 367 -18.83 -6.06 -7.05
N GLN A 368 -19.82 -5.53 -7.76
CA GLN A 368 -19.82 -4.25 -8.47
C GLN A 368 -20.96 -3.33 -7.97
N VAL A 369 -21.48 -3.62 -6.78
CA VAL A 369 -22.42 -2.77 -6.03
C VAL A 369 -21.75 -2.29 -4.74
N CYS A 370 -22.27 -1.21 -4.15
CA CYS A 370 -21.83 -0.62 -2.88
C CYS A 370 -21.45 -1.71 -1.84
N ARG A 371 -20.17 -1.81 -1.45
CA ARG A 371 -19.65 -2.82 -0.50
C ARG A 371 -20.49 -2.91 0.77
N ARG A 372 -20.78 -1.74 1.34
CA ARG A 372 -21.57 -1.59 2.56
C ARG A 372 -22.97 -2.14 2.42
N ARG A 373 -23.63 -1.90 1.27
CA ARG A 373 -24.96 -2.43 0.99
C ARG A 373 -24.96 -3.97 1.05
N ILE A 374 -23.90 -4.62 0.60
CA ILE A 374 -23.76 -6.08 0.70
C ILE A 374 -23.68 -6.51 2.17
N LEU A 375 -22.83 -5.85 2.97
CA LEU A 375 -22.67 -6.16 4.41
C LEU A 375 -23.99 -5.99 5.19
N LEU A 376 -24.71 -4.89 4.98
CA LEU A 376 -26.01 -4.65 5.65
C LEU A 376 -27.04 -5.73 5.27
N ASN A 377 -27.22 -5.99 3.97
CA ASN A 377 -28.18 -7.00 3.51
C ASN A 377 -27.79 -8.42 3.97
N TYR A 378 -26.50 -8.74 4.10
CA TYR A 378 -26.01 -10.02 4.62
C TYR A 378 -26.47 -10.28 6.07
N PHE A 379 -26.41 -9.26 6.93
CA PHE A 379 -26.92 -9.35 8.31
C PHE A 379 -28.44 -9.11 8.43
N GLY A 380 -29.15 -8.98 7.30
CA GLY A 380 -30.60 -8.83 7.24
C GLY A 380 -31.12 -7.40 7.37
N GLU A 381 -30.25 -6.39 7.32
CA GLU A 381 -30.63 -4.98 7.26
C GLU A 381 -30.80 -4.56 5.79
N THR A 382 -32.05 -4.36 5.37
CA THR A 382 -32.35 -3.97 3.99
C THR A 382 -31.93 -2.52 3.73
N SER A 383 -31.02 -2.36 2.78
CA SER A 383 -30.57 -1.05 2.32
C SER A 383 -30.45 -1.04 0.80
N ASP A 384 -30.96 0.02 0.19
CA ASP A 384 -30.92 0.33 -1.25
C ASP A 384 -29.86 1.41 -1.57
N LYS A 385 -29.50 2.24 -0.58
CA LYS A 385 -28.62 3.41 -0.72
C LYS A 385 -27.16 3.06 -1.01
N SER A 386 -26.52 3.88 -1.84
CA SER A 386 -25.07 3.90 -1.99
C SER A 386 -24.43 4.66 -0.84
N CYS A 387 -23.36 4.12 -0.26
CA CYS A 387 -22.76 4.67 0.96
C CYS A 387 -21.83 5.87 0.74
N GLY A 388 -21.38 6.07 -0.50
CA GLY A 388 -20.42 7.13 -0.83
C GLY A 388 -19.04 7.00 -0.18
N ASN A 389 -18.75 5.94 0.60
CA ASN A 389 -17.52 5.70 1.38
C ASN A 389 -16.96 4.27 1.16
N CYS A 390 -17.00 3.79 -0.09
CA CYS A 390 -16.36 2.53 -0.50
C CYS A 390 -15.85 2.63 -1.93
N ASP A 391 -14.87 1.81 -2.30
CA ASP A 391 -14.27 1.71 -3.63
C ASP A 391 -15.30 1.81 -4.77
N VAL A 392 -16.34 0.97 -4.75
CA VAL A 392 -17.39 0.93 -5.78
C VAL A 392 -18.22 2.22 -5.84
N CYS A 393 -18.43 2.91 -4.72
CA CYS A 393 -19.16 4.18 -4.71
C CYS A 393 -18.31 5.37 -5.16
N HIS A 394 -16.97 5.29 -5.01
CA HIS A 394 -16.05 6.33 -5.47
C HIS A 394 -15.74 6.20 -6.96
N THR A 395 -15.60 4.97 -7.44
CA THR A 395 -15.34 4.68 -8.86
C THR A 395 -16.40 3.71 -9.37
N PRO A 396 -17.59 4.21 -9.75
CA PRO A 396 -18.66 3.36 -10.27
C PRO A 396 -18.19 2.55 -11.49
N PRO A 397 -18.40 1.22 -11.51
CA PRO A 397 -17.89 0.36 -12.57
C PRO A 397 -18.59 0.65 -13.90
N SER A 398 -17.86 1.25 -14.84
CA SER A 398 -18.29 1.39 -16.23
C SER A 398 -18.14 0.08 -16.99
N THR A 399 -18.90 -0.09 -18.08
CA THR A 399 -18.84 -1.30 -18.92
C THR A 399 -18.55 -0.93 -20.38
N PHE A 400 -17.91 -1.85 -21.10
CA PHE A 400 -17.59 -1.73 -22.52
C PHE A 400 -17.91 -3.04 -23.26
N ASP A 401 -18.03 -3.02 -24.58
CA ASP A 401 -18.17 -4.24 -25.39
C ASP A 401 -16.82 -4.97 -25.40
N GLY A 402 -16.74 -6.05 -24.62
CA GLY A 402 -15.54 -6.88 -24.46
C GLY A 402 -15.57 -8.15 -25.30
N THR A 403 -16.51 -8.27 -26.25
CA THR A 403 -16.73 -9.50 -27.03
C THR A 403 -15.45 -10.02 -27.68
N GLU A 404 -14.64 -9.14 -28.28
CA GLU A 404 -13.38 -9.54 -28.92
C GLU A 404 -12.33 -10.03 -27.91
N LEU A 405 -12.20 -9.39 -26.74
CA LEU A 405 -11.27 -9.83 -25.69
C LEU A 405 -11.64 -11.21 -25.14
N VAL A 406 -12.95 -11.45 -24.95
CA VAL A 406 -13.45 -12.77 -24.55
C VAL A 406 -13.19 -13.80 -25.65
N GLN A 407 -13.45 -13.48 -26.92
CA GLN A 407 -13.14 -14.36 -28.04
C GLN A 407 -11.65 -14.69 -28.12
N LYS A 408 -10.75 -13.70 -27.95
CA LYS A 408 -9.29 -13.92 -27.88
C LYS A 408 -8.94 -14.95 -26.78
N ALA A 409 -9.43 -14.75 -25.56
CA ALA A 409 -9.18 -15.63 -24.42
C ALA A 409 -9.74 -17.05 -24.58
N LEU A 410 -11.03 -17.18 -24.87
CA LEU A 410 -11.68 -18.48 -25.05
C LEU A 410 -11.08 -19.25 -26.23
N SER A 411 -10.71 -18.55 -27.32
CA SER A 411 -10.05 -19.17 -28.47
C SER A 411 -8.60 -19.59 -28.17
N ALA A 412 -7.93 -19.00 -27.17
CA ALA A 412 -6.64 -19.47 -26.68
C ALA A 412 -6.80 -20.78 -25.90
N ILE A 413 -7.71 -20.81 -24.92
CA ILE A 413 -8.02 -21.98 -24.07
C ILE A 413 -8.40 -23.20 -24.92
N LEU A 414 -9.30 -23.01 -25.90
CA LEU A 414 -9.70 -24.06 -26.84
C LEU A 414 -8.54 -24.57 -27.71
N ARG A 415 -7.65 -23.69 -28.20
CA ARG A 415 -6.49 -24.11 -29.02
C ARG A 415 -5.43 -24.87 -28.23
N THR A 416 -5.40 -24.71 -26.91
CA THR A 416 -4.54 -25.48 -26.02
C THR A 416 -5.15 -26.82 -25.57
N GLY A 417 -6.33 -27.17 -26.08
CA GLY A 417 -7.06 -28.37 -25.67
C GLY A 417 -7.57 -28.30 -24.23
N GLU A 418 -7.81 -27.09 -23.72
CA GLU A 418 -8.27 -26.81 -22.35
C GLU A 418 -7.28 -27.24 -21.25
N GLN A 419 -6.03 -27.60 -21.60
CA GLN A 419 -4.98 -28.04 -20.67
C GLN A 419 -4.16 -26.86 -20.09
N VAL A 420 -4.80 -25.73 -19.78
CA VAL A 420 -4.12 -24.50 -19.32
C VAL A 420 -4.82 -23.84 -18.13
N GLY A 421 -4.03 -23.38 -17.17
CA GLY A 421 -4.50 -22.51 -16.08
C GLY A 421 -4.48 -21.01 -16.44
N PHE A 422 -4.86 -20.16 -15.48
CA PHE A 422 -4.91 -18.70 -15.65
C PHE A 422 -3.58 -18.12 -16.13
N THR A 423 -2.48 -18.39 -15.42
CA THR A 423 -1.15 -17.84 -15.72
C THR A 423 -0.68 -18.19 -17.14
N LEU A 424 -0.85 -19.45 -17.54
CA LEU A 424 -0.42 -19.94 -18.85
C LEU A 424 -1.29 -19.39 -19.99
N THR A 425 -2.59 -19.22 -19.74
CA THR A 425 -3.51 -18.53 -20.67
C THR A 425 -3.10 -17.07 -20.88
N ILE A 426 -2.73 -16.36 -19.82
CA ILE A 426 -2.26 -14.96 -19.89
C ILE A 426 -0.91 -14.88 -20.63
N ASP A 427 0.03 -15.79 -20.35
CA ASP A 427 1.30 -15.87 -21.08
C ASP A 427 1.09 -16.05 -22.58
N ILE A 428 0.17 -16.93 -22.99
CA ILE A 428 -0.20 -17.12 -24.40
C ILE A 428 -0.77 -15.82 -24.99
N LEU A 429 -1.78 -15.23 -24.34
CA LEU A 429 -2.48 -14.04 -24.85
C LEU A 429 -1.56 -12.83 -24.97
N HIS A 430 -0.66 -12.62 -24.02
CA HIS A 430 0.29 -11.51 -24.02
C HIS A 430 1.50 -11.76 -24.95
N GLY A 431 1.80 -13.03 -25.25
CA GLY A 431 2.95 -13.43 -26.07
C GLY A 431 4.23 -13.60 -25.27
N ASN A 432 4.13 -14.06 -24.02
CA ASN A 432 5.27 -14.34 -23.15
C ASN A 432 5.87 -15.71 -23.47
N PHE A 433 7.19 -15.76 -23.65
CA PHE A 433 7.94 -17.00 -23.89
C PHE A 433 8.33 -17.68 -22.57
N SER A 434 7.35 -18.21 -21.83
CA SER A 434 7.65 -19.05 -20.67
C SER A 434 8.09 -20.46 -21.11
N PRO A 435 8.89 -21.18 -20.29
CA PRO A 435 9.36 -22.53 -20.66
C PRO A 435 8.23 -23.52 -20.94
N GLU A 436 7.08 -23.34 -20.29
CA GLU A 436 5.89 -24.15 -20.49
C GLU A 436 5.16 -23.85 -21.79
N VAL A 437 5.05 -22.57 -22.20
CA VAL A 437 4.53 -22.18 -23.53
C VAL A 437 5.37 -22.82 -24.64
N ILE A 438 6.70 -22.77 -24.53
CA ILE A 438 7.62 -23.30 -25.54
C ILE A 438 7.55 -24.83 -25.58
N SER A 439 7.65 -25.50 -24.43
CA SER A 439 7.67 -26.98 -24.37
C SER A 439 6.35 -27.62 -24.81
N ARG A 440 5.21 -26.94 -24.63
CA ARG A 440 3.90 -27.37 -25.13
C ARG A 440 3.57 -26.87 -26.55
N GLY A 441 4.46 -26.08 -27.17
CA GLY A 441 4.28 -25.54 -28.53
C GLY A 441 3.22 -24.44 -28.66
N TYR A 442 2.77 -23.86 -27.55
CA TYR A 442 1.74 -22.81 -27.53
C TYR A 442 2.24 -21.44 -28.04
N ASN A 443 3.53 -21.31 -28.37
CA ASN A 443 4.06 -20.19 -29.15
C ASN A 443 3.70 -20.26 -30.65
N LEU A 444 3.15 -21.38 -31.13
CA LEU A 444 2.81 -21.60 -32.54
C LEU A 444 1.30 -21.45 -32.85
N ILE A 445 0.45 -21.30 -31.83
CA ILE A 445 -1.00 -21.15 -32.03
C ILE A 445 -1.39 -19.71 -32.39
N LYS A 446 -2.39 -19.53 -33.25
CA LYS A 446 -2.84 -18.22 -33.77
C LYS A 446 -3.19 -17.19 -32.69
N THR A 447 -3.53 -17.62 -31.48
CA THR A 447 -3.87 -16.76 -30.33
C THR A 447 -2.67 -16.32 -29.49
N PHE A 448 -1.46 -16.78 -29.81
CA PHE A 448 -0.24 -16.28 -29.18
C PHE A 448 -0.05 -14.78 -29.49
N ALA A 449 0.19 -13.97 -28.46
CA ALA A 449 0.27 -12.51 -28.51
C ALA A 449 -1.01 -11.77 -28.99
N ALA A 450 -2.14 -12.46 -29.19
CA ALA A 450 -3.37 -11.86 -29.71
C ALA A 450 -4.05 -10.85 -28.75
N GLY A 451 -3.63 -10.84 -27.48
CA GLY A 451 -4.09 -9.95 -26.42
C GLY A 451 -3.03 -8.98 -25.89
N ARG A 452 -1.92 -8.76 -26.62
CA ARG A 452 -0.82 -7.88 -26.19
C ARG A 452 -1.26 -6.41 -25.97
N ASP A 453 -2.39 -6.01 -26.54
CA ASP A 453 -3.07 -4.73 -26.35
C ASP A 453 -3.58 -4.50 -24.91
N VAL A 454 -3.73 -5.56 -24.11
CA VAL A 454 -4.23 -5.49 -22.74
C VAL A 454 -3.13 -5.87 -21.74
N PRO A 455 -2.90 -5.09 -20.67
CA PRO A 455 -1.88 -5.41 -19.67
C PRO A 455 -2.06 -6.80 -19.04
N VAL A 456 -0.96 -7.49 -18.74
CA VAL A 456 -0.92 -8.84 -18.13
C VAL A 456 -1.85 -8.99 -16.91
N ARG A 457 -1.97 -7.94 -16.09
CA ARG A 457 -2.82 -7.94 -14.89
C ARG A 457 -4.30 -7.78 -15.19
N ASP A 458 -4.61 -7.06 -16.26
CA ASP A 458 -5.97 -6.75 -16.67
C ASP A 458 -6.59 -8.01 -17.28
N TRP A 459 -5.79 -8.80 -18.01
CA TRP A 459 -6.16 -10.16 -18.42
C TRP A 459 -6.56 -11.05 -17.26
N HIS A 460 -5.88 -10.98 -16.10
CA HIS A 460 -6.25 -11.76 -14.93
C HIS A 460 -7.64 -11.34 -14.38
N ASP A 461 -7.90 -10.03 -14.32
CA ASP A 461 -9.19 -9.49 -13.91
C ASP A 461 -10.31 -9.78 -14.94
N TYR A 462 -9.99 -9.83 -16.24
CA TYR A 462 -10.95 -10.20 -17.29
C TYR A 462 -11.25 -11.71 -17.33
N LEU A 463 -10.26 -12.60 -17.16
CA LEU A 463 -10.51 -14.04 -17.02
C LEU A 463 -11.38 -14.32 -15.78
N LEU A 464 -11.17 -13.60 -14.67
CA LEU A 464 -12.06 -13.63 -13.51
C LEU A 464 -13.51 -13.22 -13.87
N GLN A 465 -13.70 -12.19 -14.70
CA GLN A 465 -15.05 -11.82 -15.18
C GLN A 465 -15.67 -12.93 -16.05
N MET A 466 -14.89 -13.56 -16.93
CA MET A 466 -15.37 -14.67 -17.78
C MET A 466 -15.80 -15.89 -16.96
N LEU A 467 -15.07 -16.20 -15.88
CA LEU A 467 -15.41 -17.27 -14.93
C LEU A 467 -16.76 -17.02 -14.26
N LYS A 468 -17.01 -15.80 -13.79
CA LYS A 468 -18.28 -15.41 -13.12
C LYS A 468 -19.47 -15.34 -14.06
N MET A 469 -19.23 -14.93 -15.31
CA MET A 469 -20.25 -14.94 -16.36
C MET A 469 -20.53 -16.36 -16.87
N GLY A 470 -19.82 -17.37 -16.35
CA GLY A 470 -19.99 -18.77 -16.71
C GLY A 470 -19.56 -19.07 -18.13
N TYR A 471 -18.63 -18.30 -18.73
CA TYR A 471 -18.02 -18.60 -20.03
C TYR A 471 -16.86 -19.58 -19.94
N ILE A 472 -16.21 -19.64 -18.78
CA ILE A 472 -15.19 -20.61 -18.43
C ILE A 472 -15.49 -21.23 -17.06
N GLU A 473 -14.95 -22.41 -16.80
CA GLU A 473 -14.96 -23.08 -15.50
C GLU A 473 -13.56 -23.65 -15.18
N ILE A 474 -13.30 -23.96 -13.91
CA ILE A 474 -12.01 -24.50 -13.45
C ILE A 474 -12.19 -25.97 -13.05
N ALA A 475 -11.46 -26.88 -13.69
CA ALA A 475 -11.36 -28.27 -13.28
C ALA A 475 -10.35 -28.41 -12.13
N TYR A 476 -10.83 -28.26 -10.89
CA TYR A 476 -10.02 -28.40 -9.68
C TYR A 476 -9.39 -29.80 -9.51
N ASN A 477 -9.96 -30.81 -10.17
CA ASN A 477 -9.47 -32.19 -10.25
C ASN A 477 -8.41 -32.42 -11.34
N GLU A 478 -8.16 -31.44 -12.22
CA GLU A 478 -7.20 -31.50 -13.33
C GLU A 478 -6.22 -30.31 -13.24
N ASP A 479 -5.43 -30.26 -12.16
CA ASP A 479 -4.40 -29.24 -11.91
C ASP A 479 -4.87 -27.76 -12.00
N ASN A 480 -6.19 -27.51 -11.89
CA ASN A 480 -6.84 -26.20 -12.09
C ASN A 480 -6.80 -25.69 -13.55
N HIS A 481 -6.90 -26.62 -14.50
CA HIS A 481 -7.15 -26.31 -15.91
C HIS A 481 -8.48 -25.57 -16.13
N ILE A 482 -8.53 -24.75 -17.18
CA ILE A 482 -9.71 -23.96 -17.58
C ILE A 482 -10.43 -24.64 -18.75
N HIS A 483 -11.72 -24.91 -18.59
CA HIS A 483 -12.61 -25.37 -19.66
C HIS A 483 -13.54 -24.25 -20.14
N VAL A 484 -13.96 -24.32 -21.41
CA VAL A 484 -14.90 -23.37 -22.02
C VAL A 484 -16.31 -23.97 -22.03
N THR A 485 -17.20 -23.36 -21.26
CA THR A 485 -18.59 -23.80 -21.10
C THR A 485 -19.38 -23.65 -22.41
N PRO A 486 -20.59 -24.23 -22.53
CA PRO A 486 -21.49 -23.99 -23.66
C PRO A 486 -21.77 -22.49 -23.92
N LEU A 487 -21.89 -21.68 -22.85
CA LEU A 487 -22.07 -20.22 -22.98
C LEU A 487 -20.84 -19.54 -23.59
N GLY A 488 -19.63 -19.97 -23.19
CA GLY A 488 -18.38 -19.48 -23.78
C GLY A 488 -18.28 -19.86 -25.26
N GLN A 489 -18.68 -21.07 -25.64
CA GLN A 489 -18.67 -21.50 -27.04
C GLN A 489 -19.58 -20.65 -27.93
N ASP A 490 -20.71 -20.16 -27.44
CA ASP A 490 -21.59 -19.27 -28.22
C ASP A 490 -21.01 -17.87 -28.39
N VAL A 491 -20.21 -17.36 -27.42
CA VAL A 491 -19.41 -16.14 -27.61
C VAL A 491 -18.31 -16.35 -28.66
N VAL A 492 -17.58 -17.47 -28.61
CA VAL A 492 -16.56 -17.82 -29.63
C VAL A 492 -17.15 -17.93 -31.03
N ARG A 493 -18.39 -18.44 -31.16
CA ARG A 493 -19.12 -18.54 -32.43
C ARG A 493 -19.80 -17.24 -32.86
N GLY A 494 -19.63 -16.14 -32.12
CA GLY A 494 -20.23 -14.83 -32.42
C GLY A 494 -21.75 -14.75 -32.24
N ARG A 495 -22.36 -15.73 -31.54
CA ARG A 495 -23.81 -15.80 -31.29
C ARG A 495 -24.25 -14.97 -30.09
N ALA A 496 -23.31 -14.67 -29.19
CA ALA A 496 -23.52 -13.83 -28.01
C ALA A 496 -22.48 -12.71 -27.96
N ARG A 497 -22.89 -11.52 -27.51
CA ARG A 497 -21.98 -10.40 -27.19
C ARG A 497 -21.75 -10.33 -25.69
N VAL A 498 -20.57 -9.86 -25.28
CA VAL A 498 -20.18 -9.74 -23.87
C VAL A 498 -19.88 -8.29 -23.53
N LYS A 499 -20.46 -7.81 -22.42
CA LYS A 499 -20.04 -6.56 -21.79
C LYS A 499 -19.11 -6.86 -20.64
N LEU A 500 -17.89 -6.34 -20.68
CA LEU A 500 -16.92 -6.42 -19.58
C LEU A 500 -16.93 -5.11 -18.78
N VAL A 501 -16.55 -5.20 -17.51
CA VAL A 501 -16.35 -4.05 -16.62
C VAL A 501 -14.94 -3.49 -16.85
N VAL A 502 -14.84 -2.17 -17.00
CA VAL A 502 -13.57 -1.44 -17.12
C VAL A 502 -12.80 -1.50 -15.80
N ILE A 503 -11.50 -1.74 -15.87
CA ILE A 503 -10.62 -1.89 -14.69
C ILE A 503 -9.99 -0.52 -14.37
N ASN A 504 -10.70 0.29 -13.59
CA ASN A 504 -10.14 1.55 -13.09
C ASN A 504 -9.20 1.29 -11.90
N ARG A 505 -7.99 1.85 -11.94
CA ARG A 505 -6.97 1.73 -10.88
C ARG A 505 -6.53 3.10 -10.36
N GLU A 506 -7.42 3.76 -9.61
CA GLU A 506 -7.04 4.92 -8.81
C GLU A 506 -6.69 4.52 -7.37
N ASP A 507 -5.66 5.16 -6.79
CA ASP A 507 -5.29 4.97 -5.39
C ASP A 507 -6.26 5.76 -4.49
N PHE A 508 -7.29 5.07 -3.98
CA PHE A 508 -8.15 5.58 -2.89
C PHE A 508 -7.31 6.26 -1.79
N SER A 509 -7.57 7.55 -1.55
CA SER A 509 -6.95 8.28 -0.46
C SER A 509 -7.98 9.17 0.25
N VAL A 510 -8.15 8.96 1.56
CA VAL A 510 -9.19 9.60 2.38
C VAL A 510 -8.93 11.10 2.64
N LYS A 511 -7.82 11.66 2.14
CA LYS A 511 -7.37 13.03 2.43
C LYS A 511 -8.43 14.10 2.15
N GLY A 512 -9.23 13.95 1.10
CA GLY A 512 -10.25 14.93 0.72
C GLY A 512 -11.38 15.11 1.74
N ARG A 513 -11.78 14.04 2.46
CA ARG A 513 -12.91 14.08 3.39
C ARG A 513 -12.56 14.27 4.87
N ARG A 514 -11.28 14.23 5.25
CA ARG A 514 -10.88 14.52 6.66
C ARG A 514 -11.33 15.92 7.08
N LYS A 515 -11.42 16.89 6.14
CA LYS A 515 -12.01 18.21 6.40
C LYS A 515 -13.55 18.16 6.41
N GLN A 516 -14.13 17.65 5.33
CA GLN A 516 -15.57 17.72 5.04
C GLN A 516 -16.46 16.90 6.01
N MET A 517 -16.04 15.70 6.43
CA MET A 517 -16.81 14.90 7.41
C MET A 517 -16.64 15.39 8.85
N ILE A 518 -15.51 16.05 9.16
CA ILE A 518 -15.36 16.73 10.45
C ILE A 518 -16.30 17.95 10.46
N GLU A 519 -16.31 18.76 9.41
CA GLU A 519 -17.25 19.88 9.25
C GLU A 519 -18.73 19.42 9.36
N GLU A 520 -19.13 18.33 8.70
CA GLU A 520 -20.52 17.81 8.78
C GLU A 520 -20.92 17.24 10.16
N GLN A 521 -20.01 16.55 10.88
CA GLN A 521 -20.34 16.02 12.23
C GLN A 521 -20.18 17.05 13.35
N VAL A 522 -19.28 18.02 13.20
CA VAL A 522 -19.15 19.16 14.14
C VAL A 522 -20.38 20.07 14.02
N SER A 523 -20.89 20.31 12.80
CA SER A 523 -22.12 21.09 12.56
C SER A 523 -23.38 20.57 13.27
N ALA A 524 -23.40 19.31 13.69
CA ALA A 524 -24.52 18.72 14.44
C ALA A 524 -24.41 18.88 15.98
N VAL A 525 -23.29 19.41 16.49
CA VAL A 525 -23.01 19.51 17.93
C VAL A 525 -22.60 20.92 18.37
N THR A 526 -21.95 21.72 17.53
CA THR A 526 -21.45 23.05 17.93
C THR A 526 -22.45 24.19 17.71
N VAL A 527 -23.14 24.60 18.78
CA VAL A 527 -23.64 25.97 18.94
C VAL A 527 -22.51 26.85 19.51
N SER A 528 -21.42 27.00 18.77
CA SER A 528 -20.43 28.09 18.89
C SER A 528 -19.32 27.91 17.85
N GLY A 529 -18.92 29.00 17.18
CA GLY A 529 -17.95 28.96 16.08
C GLY A 529 -16.50 29.02 16.54
N GLN A 530 -16.01 28.01 17.27
CA GLN A 530 -14.58 27.89 17.60
C GLN A 530 -13.88 26.85 16.72
N SER A 531 -12.71 27.21 16.18
CA SER A 531 -11.86 26.30 15.40
C SER A 531 -10.93 25.49 16.32
N GLU A 532 -10.86 24.18 16.08
CA GLU A 532 -9.98 23.24 16.78
C GLU A 532 -8.51 23.71 16.80
N ASN A 533 -7.87 23.70 17.97
CA ASN A 533 -6.44 23.95 18.09
C ASN A 533 -5.64 22.62 18.04
N MET A 534 -5.04 22.33 16.88
CA MET A 534 -4.21 21.14 16.66
C MET A 534 -2.94 21.06 17.53
N GLU A 535 -2.35 22.19 17.92
CA GLU A 535 -1.18 22.21 18.80
C GLU A 535 -1.59 21.81 20.23
N LEU A 536 -2.72 22.34 20.71
CA LEU A 536 -3.33 21.93 21.96
C LEU A 536 -3.69 20.44 21.92
N TYR A 537 -4.29 19.93 20.84
CA TYR A 537 -4.59 18.49 20.70
C TYR A 537 -3.35 17.60 20.88
N GLU A 538 -2.23 17.89 20.20
CA GLU A 538 -1.00 17.10 20.37
C GLU A 538 -0.41 17.27 21.78
N ARG A 539 -0.49 18.45 22.41
CA ARG A 539 -0.04 18.64 23.80
C ARG A 539 -0.91 17.86 24.80
N LEU A 540 -2.23 17.84 24.62
CA LEU A 540 -3.17 17.04 25.43
C LEU A 540 -2.95 15.54 25.25
N LYS A 541 -2.59 15.10 24.04
CA LYS A 541 -2.24 13.71 23.73
C LYS A 541 -0.94 13.27 24.42
N VAL A 542 0.04 14.17 24.55
CA VAL A 542 1.25 13.94 25.37
C VAL A 542 0.90 13.86 26.86
N LEU A 543 0.17 14.84 27.41
CA LEU A 543 -0.27 14.85 28.82
C LEU A 543 -1.06 13.58 29.17
N ARG A 544 -1.99 13.16 28.31
CA ARG A 544 -2.76 11.93 28.46
C ARG A 544 -1.84 10.71 28.59
N LYS A 545 -0.75 10.66 27.81
CA LYS A 545 0.21 9.57 27.86
C LYS A 545 1.03 9.60 29.15
N GLU A 546 1.49 10.77 29.59
CA GLU A 546 2.18 10.95 30.88
C GLU A 546 1.31 10.41 32.04
N ILE A 547 0.03 10.84 32.10
CA ILE A 547 -0.95 10.34 33.10
C ILE A 547 -1.16 8.82 33.00
N ALA A 548 -1.30 8.30 31.78
CA ALA A 548 -1.54 6.89 31.51
C ALA A 548 -0.36 5.99 31.95
N ASP A 549 0.86 6.41 31.66
CA ASP A 549 2.10 5.73 32.06
C ASP A 549 2.30 5.80 33.60
N GLU A 550 1.92 6.90 34.26
CA GLU A 550 1.96 7.05 35.74
C GLU A 550 1.01 6.09 36.48
N ILE A 551 -0.22 5.91 35.98
CA ILE A 551 -1.26 5.09 36.62
C ILE A 551 -1.35 3.67 36.04
N ASN A 552 -0.50 3.34 35.07
CA ASN A 552 -0.44 2.07 34.35
C ASN A 552 -1.79 1.65 33.71
N TYR A 553 -2.51 2.60 33.11
CA TYR A 553 -3.68 2.35 32.27
C TYR A 553 -3.41 2.71 30.81
N PRO A 554 -4.11 2.12 29.83
CA PRO A 554 -3.99 2.54 28.43
C PRO A 554 -4.42 3.99 28.21
N ALA A 555 -3.70 4.73 27.37
CA ALA A 555 -3.97 6.16 27.15
C ALA A 555 -5.42 6.48 26.76
N PHE A 556 -6.04 5.66 25.90
CA PHE A 556 -7.43 5.84 25.49
C PHE A 556 -8.47 5.56 26.60
N VAL A 557 -8.09 4.82 27.65
CA VAL A 557 -8.93 4.57 28.84
C VAL A 557 -8.99 5.81 29.73
N VAL A 558 -7.89 6.57 29.84
CA VAL A 558 -7.86 7.88 30.51
C VAL A 558 -8.80 8.84 29.80
N MET A 559 -8.52 9.14 28.52
CA MET A 559 -9.36 9.98 27.65
C MET A 559 -9.38 9.44 26.23
N SER A 560 -10.56 9.36 25.60
CA SER A 560 -10.65 8.95 24.19
C SER A 560 -10.07 10.02 23.25
N ASP A 561 -9.59 9.63 22.06
CA ASP A 561 -9.13 10.62 21.05
C ASP A 561 -10.25 11.63 20.71
N LYS A 562 -11.51 11.16 20.63
CA LYS A 562 -12.68 12.01 20.44
C LYS A 562 -12.88 13.03 21.57
N THR A 563 -12.60 12.66 22.82
CA THR A 563 -12.65 13.58 23.97
C THR A 563 -11.52 14.61 23.91
N LEU A 564 -10.32 14.23 23.43
CA LEU A 564 -9.23 15.19 23.21
C LEU A 564 -9.56 16.21 22.11
N HIS A 565 -10.19 15.77 21.00
CA HIS A 565 -10.69 16.69 19.96
C HIS A 565 -11.74 17.67 20.49
N ALA A 566 -12.66 17.20 21.35
CA ALA A 566 -13.64 18.07 22.02
C ALA A 566 -12.92 19.10 22.93
N LEU A 567 -12.00 18.66 23.81
CA LEU A 567 -11.22 19.57 24.67
C LEU A 567 -10.39 20.59 23.89
N ALA A 568 -9.82 20.21 22.75
CA ALA A 568 -9.05 21.10 21.88
C ALA A 568 -9.92 22.13 21.12
N THR A 569 -11.22 21.88 21.04
CA THR A 569 -12.24 22.77 20.44
C THR A 569 -12.87 23.66 21.51
N ASP A 570 -13.40 23.08 22.58
CA ASP A 570 -14.19 23.74 23.63
C ASP A 570 -13.33 24.55 24.63
N LYS A 571 -12.05 24.17 24.78
CA LYS A 571 -11.03 24.81 25.64
C LYS A 571 -11.53 25.16 27.06
N PRO A 572 -12.12 24.22 27.82
CA PRO A 572 -12.67 24.50 29.14
C PRO A 572 -11.59 24.91 30.15
N THR A 573 -11.75 26.09 30.77
CA THR A 573 -10.82 26.65 31.78
C THR A 573 -11.28 26.41 33.22
N THR A 574 -12.48 25.84 33.43
CA THR A 574 -13.06 25.52 34.74
C THR A 574 -13.43 24.03 34.84
N LEU A 575 -13.47 23.49 36.07
CA LEU A 575 -13.80 22.08 36.32
C LEU A 575 -15.23 21.71 35.87
N GLU A 576 -16.19 22.62 36.00
CA GLU A 576 -17.56 22.40 35.53
C GLU A 576 -17.63 22.34 34.00
N ALA A 577 -16.98 23.27 33.29
CA ALA A 577 -16.92 23.25 31.83
C ALA A 577 -16.19 21.98 31.32
N PHE A 578 -15.12 21.57 32.01
CA PHE A 578 -14.40 20.33 31.71
C PHE A 578 -15.31 19.10 31.89
N GLY A 579 -16.01 19.00 33.02
CA GLY A 579 -16.96 17.90 33.29
C GLY A 579 -18.16 17.84 32.33
N ASN A 580 -18.53 18.95 31.70
CA ASN A 580 -19.59 18.96 30.69
C ASN A 580 -19.13 18.43 29.31
N THR A 581 -17.82 18.37 29.05
CA THR A 581 -17.24 17.92 27.77
C THR A 581 -17.55 16.44 27.48
N PHE A 582 -17.71 16.08 26.20
CA PHE A 582 -18.07 14.73 25.77
C PHE A 582 -17.10 13.63 26.27
N GLY A 583 -17.64 12.64 26.99
CA GLY A 583 -16.89 11.48 27.46
C GLY A 583 -16.13 11.68 28.79
N ILE A 584 -16.35 12.81 29.47
CA ILE A 584 -15.79 13.09 30.79
C ILE A 584 -16.86 12.84 31.86
N GLY A 585 -16.72 11.75 32.62
CA GLY A 585 -17.53 11.49 33.81
C GLY A 585 -17.00 12.20 35.06
N GLU A 586 -17.79 12.23 36.12
CA GLU A 586 -17.46 12.85 37.42
C GLU A 586 -16.12 12.36 37.97
N HIS A 587 -15.90 11.04 38.02
CA HIS A 587 -14.64 10.47 38.48
C HIS A 587 -13.43 10.96 37.67
N LYS A 588 -13.58 11.16 36.35
CA LYS A 588 -12.50 11.65 35.48
C LYS A 588 -12.28 13.15 35.59
N ARG A 589 -13.35 13.93 35.77
CA ARG A 589 -13.29 15.37 36.10
C ARG A 589 -12.50 15.56 37.40
N ASP A 590 -12.84 14.80 38.43
CA ASP A 590 -12.26 14.97 39.77
C ASP A 590 -10.83 14.41 39.87
N THR A 591 -10.50 13.35 39.13
CA THR A 591 -9.15 12.73 39.15
C THR A 591 -8.15 13.42 38.22
N TYR A 592 -8.58 13.88 37.04
CA TYR A 592 -7.67 14.39 35.99
C TYR A 592 -7.88 15.86 35.63
N GLY A 593 -9.01 16.47 36.00
CA GLY A 593 -9.45 17.76 35.46
C GLY A 593 -8.44 18.90 35.66
N GLU A 594 -7.84 19.01 36.85
CA GLU A 594 -6.89 20.08 37.14
C GLU A 594 -5.68 20.08 36.19
N ARG A 595 -5.07 18.90 35.94
CA ARG A 595 -3.92 18.75 35.04
C ARG A 595 -4.25 19.10 33.59
N PHE A 596 -5.42 18.70 33.11
CA PHE A 596 -5.87 19.03 31.76
C PHE A 596 -6.19 20.54 31.64
N ILE A 597 -6.87 21.11 32.62
CA ILE A 597 -7.21 22.55 32.65
C ILE A 597 -5.95 23.43 32.71
N GLU A 598 -4.91 23.02 33.45
CA GLU A 598 -3.64 23.75 33.52
C GLU A 598 -2.99 23.89 32.13
N VAL A 599 -2.98 22.81 31.33
CA VAL A 599 -2.49 22.85 29.94
C VAL A 599 -3.42 23.67 29.05
N ILE A 600 -4.75 23.51 29.17
CA ILE A 600 -5.72 24.25 28.34
C ILE A 600 -5.62 25.77 28.59
N LYS A 601 -5.40 26.20 29.84
CA LYS A 601 -5.20 27.62 30.20
C LYS A 601 -4.00 28.28 29.50
N GLN A 602 -2.99 27.51 29.09
CA GLN A 602 -1.84 28.04 28.33
C GLN A 602 -2.21 28.39 26.86
N TYR A 603 -3.32 27.86 26.36
CA TYR A 603 -3.81 28.04 24.98
C TYR A 603 -5.19 28.72 24.90
N ALA A 604 -5.74 29.15 26.04
CA ALA A 604 -6.93 29.98 26.11
C ALA A 604 -6.54 31.47 26.04
N PRO A 605 -7.29 32.33 25.34
CA PRO A 605 -7.04 33.76 25.36
C PRO A 605 -7.22 34.28 26.79
N THR A 606 -6.22 35.00 27.30
CA THR A 606 -6.30 35.62 28.62
C THR A 606 -7.37 36.71 28.59
N GLU A 607 -8.46 36.54 29.34
CA GLU A 607 -9.41 37.63 29.57
C GLU A 607 -8.69 38.77 30.29
N VAL A 608 -8.55 39.90 29.61
CA VAL A 608 -8.06 41.13 30.22
C VAL A 608 -9.21 41.70 31.05
N GLU A 609 -9.13 41.57 32.37
CA GLU A 609 -10.02 42.29 33.28
C GLU A 609 -9.92 43.80 33.00
N LEU A 610 -10.99 44.37 32.43
CA LEU A 610 -11.10 45.82 32.24
C LEU A 610 -11.44 46.47 33.59
N PRO A 611 -10.59 47.36 34.14
CA PRO A 611 -10.89 48.02 35.40
C PRO A 611 -12.03 49.03 35.21
N PHE A 612 -13.06 48.91 36.06
CA PHE A 612 -14.14 49.89 36.18
C PHE A 612 -13.60 51.32 36.38
N LYS A 613 -14.20 52.29 35.69
CA LYS A 613 -14.12 53.72 36.06
C LYS A 613 -15.46 54.40 35.89
N GLU A 614 -15.94 54.98 36.96
CA GLU A 614 -17.07 55.92 36.98
C GLU A 614 -16.65 57.31 36.46
N ASP A 615 -17.61 57.98 35.85
CA ASP A 615 -17.80 59.43 35.65
C ASP A 615 -16.60 60.40 35.78
N SER A 616 -16.25 61.07 34.68
CA SER A 616 -16.07 62.54 34.69
C SER A 616 -16.07 63.17 33.28
N VAL A 617 -17.15 63.93 33.02
CA VAL A 617 -17.25 65.22 32.30
C VAL A 617 -16.15 65.61 31.27
N ILE A 618 -16.60 65.82 30.04
CA ILE A 618 -15.85 66.41 28.90
C ILE A 618 -15.53 67.89 29.14
N PRO A 619 -14.33 68.36 28.78
CA PRO A 619 -14.26 69.48 27.83
C PRO A 619 -13.26 69.24 26.68
N ALA A 620 -13.64 69.69 25.49
CA ALA A 620 -12.83 69.75 24.27
C ALA A 620 -12.35 71.21 24.03
N PRO A 621 -11.71 71.56 22.90
CA PRO A 621 -10.59 70.92 22.19
C PRO A 621 -9.42 71.91 21.96
N GLN A 622 -8.20 71.45 21.62
CA GLN A 622 -7.27 72.24 20.77
C GLN A 622 -6.03 71.49 20.20
N THR A 623 -5.93 71.53 18.86
CA THR A 623 -4.75 71.81 18.01
C THR A 623 -3.36 71.16 18.27
N ALA A 624 -2.85 70.50 17.22
CA ALA A 624 -1.41 70.34 16.91
C ALA A 624 -0.75 71.72 16.57
N PRO A 625 0.58 71.88 16.32
CA PRO A 625 1.64 70.86 16.12
C PRO A 625 3.00 71.17 16.80
N LYS A 626 4.05 70.34 16.59
CA LYS A 626 5.38 70.72 16.03
C LYS A 626 6.49 69.66 16.19
N GLU A 627 7.46 69.74 15.29
CA GLU A 627 8.75 69.02 15.29
C GLU A 627 9.78 69.73 16.19
N GLU A 628 10.74 69.00 16.80
CA GLU A 628 12.19 69.06 16.48
C GLU A 628 13.12 68.46 17.58
N LYS A 629 14.01 67.56 17.12
CA LYS A 629 15.46 67.36 17.43
C LYS A 629 16.08 67.54 18.84
N GLY A 630 16.95 66.57 19.17
CA GLY A 630 18.00 66.62 20.21
C GLY A 630 17.66 65.73 21.43
N GLY A 631 18.34 64.63 21.74
CA GLY A 631 19.77 64.50 22.10
C GLY A 631 19.89 64.43 23.65
N VAL A 632 20.74 63.64 24.31
CA VAL A 632 21.88 62.82 23.87
C VAL A 632 22.31 61.87 25.03
N HIS A 633 22.72 60.62 24.74
CA HIS A 633 23.53 59.69 25.58
C HIS A 633 23.03 59.30 27.01
N LYS A 634 23.48 58.22 27.67
CA LYS A 634 24.59 57.23 27.51
C LYS A 634 24.15 55.95 28.27
N THR A 635 24.36 54.71 27.81
CA THR A 635 25.50 53.78 28.09
C THR A 635 25.05 52.36 27.62
N THR A 636 25.86 51.33 27.35
CA THR A 636 27.33 51.11 27.32
C THR A 636 27.65 49.93 26.37
N GLU A 637 28.94 49.79 25.99
CA GLU A 637 29.68 48.54 25.72
C GLU A 637 29.27 47.62 24.55
N CYS A 638 30.17 46.85 23.93
CA CYS A 638 31.58 47.00 23.55
C CYS A 638 31.98 45.67 22.86
N PHE A 639 32.59 45.79 21.68
CA PHE A 639 33.36 44.78 20.95
C PHE A 639 32.66 43.57 20.28
N VAL A 640 33.02 43.43 19.01
CA VAL A 640 32.57 42.43 18.04
C VAL A 640 33.79 41.76 17.44
N GLU A 641 33.89 40.44 17.58
CA GLU A 641 34.51 39.52 16.63
C GLU A 641 33.77 38.18 16.74
N GLY A 642 33.26 37.56 15.68
CA GLY A 642 33.00 38.07 14.33
C GLY A 642 32.31 37.00 13.48
N THR A 643 31.38 37.38 12.60
CA THR A 643 30.98 36.57 11.43
C THR A 643 30.13 37.40 10.47
N ARG A 644 30.59 37.55 9.21
CA ARG A 644 29.82 38.20 8.14
C ARG A 644 28.62 37.33 7.74
N LYS A 645 27.42 37.60 8.29
CA LYS A 645 26.17 37.12 7.68
C LYS A 645 25.87 37.97 6.43
N LYS A 646 25.64 37.30 5.29
CA LYS A 646 25.24 37.94 4.03
C LYS A 646 23.87 38.62 4.19
N LEU A 647 23.72 39.86 3.73
CA LEU A 647 22.38 40.45 3.55
C LEU A 647 21.57 39.57 2.59
N ARG A 648 20.31 39.29 2.96
CA ARG A 648 19.41 38.39 2.20
C ARG A 648 18.39 39.12 1.33
N ASN A 649 18.12 40.40 1.58
CA ASN A 649 16.97 41.15 1.07
C ASN A 649 17.22 41.89 -0.28
N GLN A 650 17.92 41.24 -1.22
CA GLN A 650 18.22 41.81 -2.54
C GLN A 650 17.89 40.82 -3.67
N ILE A 651 17.21 41.33 -4.71
CA ILE A 651 16.96 40.62 -5.97
C ILE A 651 17.66 41.37 -7.10
N THR A 652 18.58 40.70 -7.80
CA THR A 652 19.15 41.23 -9.04
C THR A 652 18.44 40.61 -10.24
N ILE A 653 17.87 41.44 -11.11
CA ILE A 653 17.21 41.02 -12.36
C ILE A 653 17.87 41.80 -13.50
N GLN A 654 18.39 41.09 -14.51
CA GLN A 654 19.08 41.67 -15.69
C GLN A 654 20.18 42.72 -15.34
N GLY A 655 20.88 42.54 -14.22
CA GLY A 655 21.94 43.46 -13.75
C GLY A 655 21.46 44.58 -12.82
N THR A 656 20.16 44.85 -12.73
CA THR A 656 19.59 45.84 -11.80
C THR A 656 19.25 45.17 -10.48
N THR A 657 19.77 45.70 -9.36
CA THR A 657 19.50 45.17 -8.01
C THR A 657 18.41 45.97 -7.31
N TYR A 658 17.30 45.29 -7.03
CA TYR A 658 16.19 45.77 -6.23
C TYR A 658 16.43 45.39 -4.77
N VAL A 659 16.43 46.38 -3.87
CA VAL A 659 16.45 46.18 -2.42
C VAL A 659 15.01 46.14 -1.94
N ILE A 660 14.65 45.11 -1.19
CA ILE A 660 13.31 44.94 -0.64
C ILE A 660 13.38 45.14 0.88
N ASP A 661 12.41 45.84 1.46
CA ASP A 661 12.31 46.04 2.91
C ASP A 661 12.27 44.68 3.63
N GLN A 662 12.93 44.58 4.78
CA GLN A 662 13.15 43.27 5.42
C GLN A 662 11.84 42.57 5.82
N ASP A 663 10.88 43.33 6.34
CA ASP A 663 9.56 42.81 6.74
C ASP A 663 8.78 42.23 5.54
N ILE A 664 8.87 42.91 4.38
CA ILE A 664 8.32 42.46 3.10
C ILE A 664 9.10 41.26 2.55
N TRP A 665 10.42 41.24 2.73
CA TRP A 665 11.30 40.17 2.28
C TRP A 665 11.04 38.84 2.99
N GLU A 666 10.80 38.88 4.30
CA GLU A 666 10.56 37.67 5.12
C GLU A 666 9.13 37.13 5.00
N SER A 667 8.20 37.94 4.46
CA SER A 667 6.77 37.57 4.32
C SER A 667 6.46 36.51 3.25
N ILE A 668 7.27 36.35 2.18
CA ILE A 668 7.05 35.33 1.13
C ILE A 668 8.37 34.78 0.54
N GLU A 669 8.34 33.58 -0.07
CA GLU A 669 9.49 32.99 -0.77
C GLU A 669 9.76 33.64 -2.16
N TRP A 670 10.10 34.94 -2.19
CA TRP A 670 10.25 35.79 -3.39
C TRP A 670 10.86 35.12 -4.62
N ARG A 671 12.02 34.46 -4.47
CA ARG A 671 12.73 33.82 -5.61
C ARG A 671 11.98 32.64 -6.22
N LYS A 672 11.18 31.94 -5.43
CA LYS A 672 10.38 30.79 -5.88
C LYS A 672 9.10 31.28 -6.56
N VAL A 673 8.42 32.25 -5.96
CA VAL A 673 7.23 32.90 -6.52
C VAL A 673 7.53 33.54 -7.89
N LEU A 674 8.56 34.39 -7.99
CA LEU A 674 8.96 35.00 -9.25
C LEU A 674 9.35 33.95 -10.31
N LYS A 675 10.08 32.91 -9.92
CA LYS A 675 10.45 31.81 -10.83
C LYS A 675 9.21 31.07 -11.34
N GLU A 676 8.26 30.73 -10.48
CA GLU A 676 7.07 29.98 -10.87
C GLU A 676 6.15 30.80 -11.79
N ILE A 677 5.95 32.09 -11.51
CA ILE A 677 5.13 32.98 -12.35
C ILE A 677 5.80 33.20 -13.72
N THR A 678 7.11 33.48 -13.74
CA THR A 678 7.85 33.68 -14.99
C THR A 678 7.92 32.41 -15.84
N GLU A 679 8.11 31.23 -15.23
CA GLU A 679 8.06 29.95 -15.95
C GLU A 679 6.65 29.70 -16.54
N ARG A 680 5.57 29.76 -15.74
CA ARG A 680 4.20 29.54 -16.24
C ARG A 680 3.81 30.50 -17.37
N ALA A 681 4.28 31.75 -17.31
CA ALA A 681 3.99 32.74 -18.33
C ALA A 681 4.86 32.61 -19.60
N TYR A 682 6.10 32.14 -19.47
CA TYR A 682 6.98 31.92 -20.63
C TYR A 682 6.56 30.69 -21.44
N TRP A 683 5.99 29.68 -20.77
CA TRP A 683 5.57 28.39 -21.33
C TRP A 683 4.06 28.26 -21.62
N ASN A 684 3.35 29.36 -21.90
CA ASN A 684 1.91 29.30 -22.13
C ASN A 684 1.53 28.97 -23.59
N TYR A 685 1.20 27.69 -23.82
CA TYR A 685 0.80 27.16 -25.14
C TYR A 685 -0.66 26.66 -25.18
N GLN A 686 -1.34 26.53 -24.03
CA GLN A 686 -2.66 25.89 -23.94
C GLN A 686 -3.83 26.83 -24.25
N GLY A 687 -3.69 28.13 -23.97
CA GLY A 687 -4.72 29.15 -24.18
C GLY A 687 -4.31 30.49 -23.53
N PRO A 688 -5.03 31.60 -23.71
CA PRO A 688 -4.76 32.83 -22.96
C PRO A 688 -4.90 32.58 -21.45
N LEU A 689 -3.88 32.95 -20.67
CA LEU A 689 -3.80 32.69 -19.22
C LEU A 689 -3.66 33.99 -18.44
N ASP A 690 -4.61 34.23 -17.53
CA ASP A 690 -4.57 35.33 -16.57
C ASP A 690 -4.11 34.78 -15.21
N ILE A 691 -2.90 35.15 -14.78
CA ILE A 691 -2.30 34.70 -13.52
C ILE A 691 -2.54 35.78 -12.45
N SER A 692 -3.37 35.48 -11.44
CA SER A 692 -3.56 36.39 -10.32
C SER A 692 -2.40 36.31 -9.32
N LEU A 693 -1.73 37.43 -9.06
CA LEU A 693 -0.63 37.49 -8.09
C LEU A 693 -1.12 37.31 -6.63
N SER A 694 -2.42 37.52 -6.39
CA SER A 694 -3.07 37.23 -5.09
C SER A 694 -2.91 35.77 -4.66
N ASP A 695 -2.78 34.84 -5.60
CA ASP A 695 -2.84 33.40 -5.33
C ASP A 695 -1.51 32.89 -4.78
N TYR A 696 -0.43 33.67 -4.97
CA TYR A 696 0.92 33.39 -4.48
C TYR A 696 1.24 34.12 -3.17
N VAL A 697 0.29 34.90 -2.62
CA VAL A 697 0.44 35.62 -1.35
C VAL A 697 -0.73 35.24 -0.44
N ALA A 698 -0.42 34.56 0.66
CA ALA A 698 -1.42 34.04 1.59
C ALA A 698 -2.29 35.17 2.20
N THR A 699 -3.53 34.83 2.54
CA THR A 699 -4.57 35.79 2.95
C THR A 699 -4.37 36.40 4.34
N ASP A 700 -3.47 35.83 5.13
CA ASP A 700 -3.11 36.18 6.51
C ASP A 700 -1.90 37.13 6.62
N VAL A 701 -1.28 37.51 5.50
CA VAL A 701 -0.09 38.38 5.47
C VAL A 701 -0.50 39.87 5.59
N GLU A 702 -0.11 40.54 6.67
CA GLU A 702 -0.50 41.93 7.00
C GLU A 702 -0.18 42.99 5.92
N GLN A 703 0.77 42.72 5.02
CA GLN A 703 1.18 43.66 3.95
C GLN A 703 0.88 43.14 2.52
N ARG A 704 -0.10 42.25 2.37
CA ARG A 704 -0.47 41.58 1.11
C ARG A 704 -0.53 42.50 -0.12
N ASP A 705 -1.18 43.65 -0.02
CA ASP A 705 -1.34 44.59 -1.15
C ASP A 705 -0.01 45.22 -1.59
N ARG A 706 0.90 45.53 -0.64
CA ARG A 706 2.25 46.04 -0.94
C ARG A 706 3.11 44.96 -1.60
N ILE A 707 2.99 43.72 -1.16
CA ILE A 707 3.69 42.56 -1.75
C ILE A 707 3.23 42.35 -3.20
N ILE A 708 1.92 42.38 -3.46
CA ILE A 708 1.34 42.26 -4.81
C ILE A 708 1.81 43.42 -5.71
N ALA A 709 1.77 44.66 -5.23
CA ALA A 709 2.27 45.82 -5.99
C ALA A 709 3.77 45.70 -6.35
N MET A 710 4.59 45.21 -5.42
CA MET A 710 6.02 44.96 -5.66
C MET A 710 6.23 43.83 -6.70
N LEU A 711 5.45 42.76 -6.64
CA LEU A 711 5.47 41.69 -7.65
C LEU A 711 5.08 42.22 -9.04
N CYS A 712 4.03 43.05 -9.14
CA CYS A 712 3.66 43.71 -10.40
C CYS A 712 4.84 44.48 -11.00
N HIS A 713 5.50 45.32 -10.18
CA HIS A 713 6.64 46.13 -10.62
C HIS A 713 7.82 45.27 -11.08
N LEU A 714 8.20 44.22 -10.33
CA LEU A 714 9.33 43.35 -10.67
C LEU A 714 9.08 42.55 -11.97
N LEU A 715 7.86 42.06 -12.19
CA LEU A 715 7.50 41.31 -13.39
C LEU A 715 7.39 42.21 -14.63
N LYS A 716 6.86 43.43 -14.48
CA LYS A 716 6.78 44.43 -15.55
C LYS A 716 8.16 44.97 -15.94
N ASP A 717 8.95 45.45 -15.00
CA ASP A 717 10.22 46.12 -15.31
C ASP A 717 11.38 45.15 -15.49
N GLY A 718 11.49 44.12 -14.63
CA GLY A 718 12.57 43.14 -14.67
C GLY A 718 12.39 42.03 -15.70
N TYR A 719 11.14 41.62 -15.97
CA TYR A 719 10.83 40.50 -16.88
C TYR A 719 10.00 40.91 -18.12
N LYS A 720 9.68 42.20 -18.29
CA LYS A 720 8.96 42.76 -19.45
C LYS A 720 7.58 42.13 -19.70
N MET A 721 6.91 41.70 -18.64
CA MET A 721 5.61 41.03 -18.71
C MET A 721 4.45 42.03 -18.77
N LYS A 722 3.33 41.63 -19.39
CA LYS A 722 2.08 42.41 -19.37
C LYS A 722 1.35 42.16 -18.05
N VAL A 723 1.37 43.14 -17.16
CA VAL A 723 0.68 43.09 -15.86
C VAL A 723 -0.35 44.21 -15.77
N ASP A 724 -1.55 43.89 -15.30
CA ASP A 724 -2.57 44.86 -14.91
C ASP A 724 -2.39 45.23 -13.43
N GLU A 725 -1.77 46.37 -13.19
CA GLU A 725 -1.43 46.88 -11.84
C GLU A 725 -2.66 47.18 -10.97
N ARG A 726 -3.87 47.32 -11.55
CA ARG A 726 -5.09 47.57 -10.78
C ARG A 726 -5.73 46.30 -10.24
N THR A 727 -5.55 45.18 -10.93
CA THR A 727 -6.13 43.89 -10.57
C THR A 727 -5.10 42.91 -10.01
N GLY A 728 -3.79 43.19 -10.17
CA GLY A 728 -2.72 42.29 -9.78
C GLY A 728 -2.61 41.06 -10.70
N VAL A 729 -3.12 41.15 -11.93
CA VAL A 729 -3.20 40.02 -12.87
C VAL A 729 -2.15 40.15 -13.97
N VAL A 730 -1.35 39.09 -14.17
CA VAL A 730 -0.40 38.96 -15.28
C VAL A 730 -1.13 38.33 -16.47
N LYS A 731 -1.20 39.03 -17.59
CA LYS A 731 -1.93 38.57 -18.80
C LYS A 731 -0.96 37.94 -19.79
N VAL A 732 -1.08 36.63 -19.97
CA VAL A 732 -0.19 35.83 -20.80
C VAL A 732 -0.92 35.39 -22.07
N ALA A 733 -0.50 35.93 -23.21
CA ALA A 733 -1.01 35.49 -24.52
C ALA A 733 -0.53 34.06 -24.85
N GLN A 734 -1.35 33.30 -25.56
CA GLN A 734 -0.98 31.99 -26.10
C GLN A 734 0.09 32.15 -27.19
N LYS A 735 1.14 31.32 -27.16
CA LYS A 735 2.09 31.16 -28.26
C LYS A 735 1.55 30.12 -29.26
N TYR A 736 1.69 30.41 -30.55
CA TYR A 736 1.33 29.52 -31.66
C TYR A 736 2.58 29.11 -32.45
N ASP A 737 2.58 27.89 -33.00
CA ASP A 737 3.51 27.45 -34.03
C ASP A 737 2.71 26.94 -35.24
N TYR A 738 3.37 26.85 -36.39
CA TYR A 738 2.75 26.62 -37.68
C TYR A 738 3.40 25.42 -38.37
N ASP A 739 2.61 24.67 -39.14
CA ASP A 739 3.11 23.65 -40.05
C ASP A 739 3.62 24.26 -41.37
N LYS A 740 4.19 23.41 -42.21
CA LYS A 740 4.69 23.73 -43.56
C LYS A 740 3.63 24.34 -44.50
N ASP A 741 2.35 24.09 -44.22
CA ASP A 741 1.20 24.56 -45.01
C ASP A 741 0.62 25.87 -44.42
N GLY A 742 1.28 26.44 -43.40
CA GLY A 742 0.93 27.70 -42.76
C GLY A 742 -0.23 27.60 -41.77
N GLN A 743 -0.70 26.40 -41.41
CA GLN A 743 -1.78 26.23 -40.45
C GLN A 743 -1.27 26.22 -39.01
N VAL A 744 -2.06 26.78 -38.10
CA VAL A 744 -1.73 26.82 -36.66
C VAL A 744 -1.80 25.41 -36.07
N VAL A 745 -0.66 24.89 -35.64
CA VAL A 745 -0.61 23.60 -34.92
C VAL A 745 -0.92 23.84 -33.45
N THR A 746 -2.18 23.58 -33.10
CA THR A 746 -2.62 23.53 -31.70
C THR A 746 -2.33 22.16 -31.10
N PHE A 747 -1.64 22.13 -29.97
CA PHE A 747 -1.46 20.92 -29.16
C PHE A 747 -2.51 20.92 -28.03
N PRO A 748 -3.63 20.18 -28.15
CA PRO A 748 -4.63 20.09 -27.08
C PRO A 748 -4.13 19.24 -25.90
N SER A 749 -4.71 19.46 -24.73
CA SER A 749 -4.51 18.62 -23.54
C SER A 749 -5.00 17.19 -23.77
N GLY A 750 -4.18 16.19 -23.45
CA GLY A 750 -4.48 14.76 -23.62
C GLY A 750 -3.53 13.87 -22.82
N SER A 751 -3.53 12.56 -23.08
CA SER A 751 -2.62 11.61 -22.41
C SER A 751 -1.18 11.73 -22.92
N PHE A 752 -0.19 11.33 -22.11
CA PHE A 752 1.24 11.36 -22.50
C PHE A 752 1.50 10.70 -23.87
N PHE A 753 0.91 9.53 -24.11
CA PHE A 753 1.05 8.78 -25.36
C PHE A 753 0.41 9.48 -26.56
N GLU A 754 -0.72 10.17 -26.36
CA GLU A 754 -1.39 10.91 -27.44
C GLU A 754 -0.60 12.17 -27.81
N ILE A 755 -0.08 12.90 -26.82
CA ILE A 755 0.80 14.06 -27.00
C ILE A 755 2.09 13.62 -27.72
N LEU A 756 2.73 12.53 -27.26
CA LEU A 756 3.95 11.99 -27.86
C LEU A 756 3.73 11.55 -29.32
N SER A 757 2.59 10.93 -29.62
CA SER A 757 2.23 10.51 -30.98
C SER A 757 2.01 11.68 -31.93
N ARG A 758 1.28 12.72 -31.48
CA ARG A 758 1.05 13.96 -32.26
C ARG A 758 2.34 14.75 -32.47
N PHE A 759 3.23 14.79 -31.48
CA PHE A 759 4.56 15.37 -31.62
C PHE A 759 5.41 14.63 -32.66
N ARG A 760 5.44 13.28 -32.60
CA ARG A 760 6.14 12.45 -33.58
C ARG A 760 5.65 12.75 -35.01
N LEU A 761 4.34 12.87 -35.20
CA LEU A 761 3.74 13.27 -36.48
C LEU A 761 4.19 14.67 -36.92
N TYR A 762 4.15 15.68 -36.05
CA TYR A 762 4.62 17.04 -36.38
C TYR A 762 6.08 17.05 -36.84
N VAL A 763 6.98 16.37 -36.11
CA VAL A 763 8.41 16.33 -36.41
C VAL A 763 8.68 15.62 -37.73
N ILE A 764 7.98 14.52 -38.02
CA ILE A 764 8.07 13.81 -39.31
C ILE A 764 7.55 14.68 -40.47
N GLN A 765 6.41 15.35 -40.29
CA GLN A 765 5.75 16.16 -41.33
C GLN A 765 6.52 17.43 -41.68
N ASN A 766 7.09 18.11 -40.67
CA ASN A 766 7.71 19.43 -40.84
C ASN A 766 9.25 19.40 -40.87
N LYS A 767 9.86 18.22 -40.64
CA LYS A 767 11.32 17.99 -40.61
C LYS A 767 12.06 18.94 -39.64
N ARG A 768 11.35 19.44 -38.62
CA ARG A 768 11.84 20.33 -37.57
C ARG A 768 11.11 20.06 -36.26
N PHE A 769 11.72 20.43 -35.14
CA PHE A 769 11.01 20.49 -33.87
C PHE A 769 10.07 21.73 -33.81
N PRO A 770 8.96 21.66 -33.05
CA PRO A 770 8.14 22.83 -32.81
C PRO A 770 8.85 23.80 -31.86
N PHE A 771 8.49 25.07 -31.93
CA PHE A 771 8.94 26.17 -31.06
C PHE A 771 10.46 26.47 -31.10
N MET A 772 11.11 26.25 -32.24
CA MET A 772 12.54 26.51 -32.46
C MET A 772 12.85 28.01 -32.70
N ASP A 773 12.74 28.85 -31.67
CA ASP A 773 13.09 30.29 -31.80
C ASP A 773 14.47 30.66 -31.24
N SER A 774 15.09 29.82 -30.39
CA SER A 774 16.42 30.07 -29.78
C SER A 774 17.15 28.80 -29.32
N GLU A 775 18.45 28.90 -29.01
CA GLU A 775 19.22 27.77 -28.42
C GLU A 775 18.76 27.38 -27.00
N HIS A 776 18.01 28.25 -26.30
CA HIS A 776 17.43 27.90 -25.01
C HIS A 776 16.28 26.87 -25.12
N ASP A 777 15.79 26.60 -26.33
CA ASP A 777 14.58 25.82 -26.53
C ASP A 777 14.78 24.29 -26.55
N GLU A 778 16.01 23.75 -26.67
CA GLU A 778 16.22 22.29 -26.46
C GLU A 778 15.97 21.89 -24.99
N VAL A 779 16.40 22.74 -24.05
CA VAL A 779 16.11 22.55 -22.61
C VAL A 779 14.63 22.82 -22.33
N ALA A 780 14.03 23.77 -23.05
CA ALA A 780 12.60 24.03 -22.99
C ALA A 780 11.77 22.82 -23.42
N LEU A 781 12.06 22.21 -24.58
CA LEU A 781 11.32 21.07 -25.11
C LEU A 781 11.31 19.92 -24.09
N ARG A 782 12.48 19.59 -23.52
CA ARG A 782 12.63 18.54 -22.49
C ARG A 782 11.92 18.87 -21.17
N LYS A 783 11.68 20.16 -20.85
CA LYS A 783 10.94 20.61 -19.66
C LYS A 783 9.43 20.68 -19.94
N TRP A 784 9.02 21.14 -21.12
CA TRP A 784 7.66 21.12 -21.65
C TRP A 784 7.12 19.68 -21.68
N TYR A 785 7.88 18.70 -22.17
CA TYR A 785 7.48 17.28 -22.10
C TYR A 785 7.31 16.72 -20.68
N ARG A 786 7.87 17.37 -19.65
CA ARG A 786 7.54 17.05 -18.24
C ARG A 786 6.32 17.78 -17.71
N GLU A 787 5.96 18.93 -18.29
CA GLU A 787 5.01 19.88 -17.71
C GLU A 787 3.64 19.87 -18.41
N VAL A 788 3.55 19.49 -19.70
CA VAL A 788 2.26 19.35 -20.41
C VAL A 788 1.35 18.30 -19.77
N GLY A 789 1.92 17.31 -19.07
CA GLY A 789 1.19 16.40 -18.18
C GLY A 789 0.75 17.06 -16.86
N HIS A 790 0.06 18.20 -16.93
CA HIS A 790 -0.46 18.87 -15.72
C HIS A 790 -1.42 17.91 -14.97
N GLY A 791 -1.14 17.44 -13.74
CA GLY A 791 -0.06 17.85 -12.84
C GLY A 791 0.70 16.73 -12.12
N LEU A 792 2.00 17.01 -11.88
CA LEU A 792 2.78 16.56 -10.72
C LEU A 792 2.81 15.05 -10.43
N VAL A 793 2.94 14.23 -11.47
CA VAL A 793 3.40 12.85 -11.36
C VAL A 793 4.78 12.73 -12.01
N ALA A 794 5.71 12.02 -11.37
CA ALA A 794 6.99 11.71 -11.98
C ALA A 794 6.79 10.70 -13.11
N ILE A 795 7.25 11.04 -14.33
CA ILE A 795 7.26 10.11 -15.48
C ILE A 795 7.87 8.77 -15.06
N THR A 796 7.21 7.68 -15.43
CA THR A 796 7.67 6.32 -15.13
C THR A 796 8.97 6.02 -15.88
N ASP A 797 9.74 5.03 -15.40
CA ASP A 797 10.95 4.58 -16.10
C ASP A 797 10.63 4.07 -17.53
N GLU A 798 9.42 3.54 -17.76
CA GLU A 798 8.94 3.09 -19.08
C GLU A 798 8.63 4.26 -20.03
N GLU A 799 7.89 5.27 -19.56
CA GLU A 799 7.65 6.51 -20.33
C GLU A 799 8.94 7.28 -20.62
N LYS A 800 9.90 7.23 -19.68
CA LYS A 800 11.25 7.77 -19.88
C LYS A 800 12.03 7.02 -20.95
N VAL A 801 12.01 5.68 -20.96
CA VAL A 801 12.65 4.89 -22.02
C VAL A 801 11.98 5.16 -23.39
N LEU A 802 10.64 5.28 -23.44
CA LEU A 802 9.93 5.68 -24.65
C LEU A 802 10.35 7.08 -25.16
N PHE A 803 10.53 8.03 -24.26
CA PHE A 803 11.01 9.38 -24.57
C PHE A 803 12.48 9.39 -25.03
N ASP A 804 13.36 8.65 -24.34
CA ASP A 804 14.77 8.55 -24.69
C ASP A 804 14.93 7.87 -26.07
N ASN A 805 14.14 6.83 -26.37
CA ASN A 805 14.09 6.20 -27.69
C ASN A 805 13.62 7.16 -28.80
N LEU A 806 12.62 8.01 -28.53
CA LEU A 806 12.13 8.99 -29.51
C LEU A 806 13.12 10.14 -29.74
N SER A 807 13.96 10.44 -28.75
CA SER A 807 15.09 11.37 -28.88
C SER A 807 16.25 10.79 -29.71
N VAL A 808 16.34 9.45 -29.79
CA VAL A 808 17.25 8.72 -30.68
C VAL A 808 16.69 8.60 -32.10
N GLU A 809 15.37 8.44 -32.27
CA GLU A 809 14.71 8.37 -33.58
C GLU A 809 14.89 9.65 -34.43
N PHE A 810 15.11 10.79 -33.78
CA PHE A 810 15.26 12.10 -34.43
C PHE A 810 16.61 12.77 -34.11
N THR A 811 17.70 12.00 -34.02
CA THR A 811 19.07 12.57 -33.86
C THR A 811 19.46 13.49 -34.99
N ASP A 812 19.01 13.17 -36.20
CA ASP A 812 19.49 13.77 -37.46
C ASP A 812 18.64 14.98 -37.89
N ILE A 813 17.60 15.31 -37.11
CA ILE A 813 16.72 16.47 -37.35
C ILE A 813 17.31 17.71 -36.68
N PRO A 814 17.37 18.88 -37.37
CA PRO A 814 17.89 20.12 -36.80
C PRO A 814 17.20 20.51 -35.49
N ARG A 815 18.00 20.77 -34.44
CA ARG A 815 17.50 21.10 -33.10
C ARG A 815 17.42 22.59 -32.80
N THR A 816 18.14 23.41 -33.57
CA THR A 816 18.09 24.88 -33.47
C THR A 816 17.73 25.51 -34.80
N ARG A 817 17.12 26.70 -34.77
CA ARG A 817 16.70 27.41 -35.98
C ARG A 817 17.83 27.61 -36.99
N ALA A 818 19.02 27.98 -36.49
CA ALA A 818 20.22 28.15 -37.31
C ALA A 818 20.77 26.85 -37.91
N GLN A 819 20.50 25.68 -37.30
CA GLN A 819 20.78 24.39 -37.93
C GLN A 819 19.75 24.06 -39.01
N TYR A 820 18.48 24.40 -38.76
CA TYR A 820 17.40 24.17 -39.72
C TYR A 820 17.60 25.01 -40.98
N GLU A 821 17.74 26.33 -40.83
CA GLU A 821 17.95 27.27 -41.94
C GLU A 821 19.17 26.87 -42.79
N LYS A 822 20.30 26.47 -42.17
CA LYS A 822 21.45 25.89 -42.90
C LYS A 822 21.15 24.58 -43.62
N SER A 823 20.37 23.68 -43.02
CA SER A 823 19.99 22.42 -43.67
C SER A 823 19.07 22.65 -44.87
N THR A 824 18.18 23.65 -44.79
CA THR A 824 17.27 24.01 -45.89
C THR A 824 18.03 24.72 -47.02
N GLU A 825 18.96 25.62 -46.71
CA GLU A 825 19.85 26.24 -47.71
C GLU A 825 20.67 25.19 -48.48
N VAL A 826 21.16 24.14 -47.81
CA VAL A 826 21.91 23.04 -48.47
C VAL A 826 21.02 22.19 -49.37
N VAL A 827 19.75 21.98 -49.02
CA VAL A 827 18.79 21.23 -49.87
C VAL A 827 18.38 22.04 -51.10
N VAL A 828 18.03 23.32 -50.93
CA VAL A 828 17.68 24.20 -52.06
C VAL A 828 18.86 24.36 -53.03
N ALA A 829 20.09 24.49 -52.53
CA ALA A 829 21.30 24.52 -53.36
C ALA A 829 21.64 23.19 -54.05
N GLN A 830 21.02 22.07 -53.67
CA GLN A 830 21.12 20.78 -54.37
C GLN A 830 19.98 20.59 -55.39
N GLU A 831 18.80 21.15 -55.16
CA GLU A 831 17.67 21.11 -56.10
C GLU A 831 17.84 22.12 -57.26
N GLU A 832 18.44 23.29 -57.04
CA GLU A 832 18.76 24.26 -58.10
C GLU A 832 19.86 23.79 -59.09
N ALA A 833 20.52 22.66 -58.83
CA ALA A 833 21.67 22.19 -59.62
C ALA A 833 21.30 21.28 -60.81
N VAL A 834 20.01 20.94 -61.03
CA VAL A 834 19.56 20.07 -62.13
C VAL A 834 18.28 20.60 -62.77
N VAL A 835 18.42 21.60 -63.65
CA VAL A 835 17.39 21.97 -64.64
C VAL A 835 18.07 22.30 -65.97
N ASP A 836 17.82 21.47 -66.98
CA ASP A 836 17.96 21.81 -68.40
C ASP A 836 16.58 21.51 -69.03
N PRO A 837 15.95 22.43 -69.78
CA PRO A 837 14.50 22.38 -69.99
C PRO A 837 14.09 21.86 -71.38
N GLU A 838 13.23 20.85 -71.43
CA GLU A 838 12.33 20.62 -72.57
C GLU A 838 11.12 19.74 -72.15
N ASP A 839 9.98 20.02 -72.78
CA ASP A 839 8.67 19.33 -72.72
C ASP A 839 7.81 19.43 -71.44
N GLU A 840 6.97 20.47 -71.38
CA GLU A 840 5.66 20.45 -70.71
C GLU A 840 4.60 19.80 -71.61
N GLU A 841 3.78 18.90 -71.04
CA GLU A 841 2.32 18.69 -71.25
C GLU A 841 1.94 17.21 -71.00
N ASP A 842 1.44 16.88 -69.80
CA ASP A 842 0.00 16.64 -69.60
C ASP A 842 -0.34 16.30 -68.12
N ASN A 843 -1.59 16.53 -67.71
CA ASN A 843 -2.03 16.31 -66.32
C ASN A 843 -2.38 14.85 -66.03
N GLU A 844 -1.65 14.19 -65.12
CA GLU A 844 -2.17 13.04 -64.38
C GLU A 844 -1.83 13.10 -62.88
N VAL A 845 -2.77 12.64 -62.06
CA VAL A 845 -2.63 12.59 -60.60
C VAL A 845 -1.59 11.51 -60.26
N LEU A 846 -0.46 11.91 -59.67
CA LEU A 846 0.57 10.97 -59.24
C LEU A 846 0.05 10.07 -58.10
N ASP A 847 -0.25 8.83 -58.49
CA ASP A 847 -0.54 7.71 -57.61
C ASP A 847 0.67 7.48 -56.68
N ILE A 848 0.42 7.24 -55.38
CA ILE A 848 1.51 6.96 -54.44
C ILE A 848 1.97 5.53 -54.65
N ASP A 849 3.24 5.37 -54.99
CA ASP A 849 3.91 4.09 -55.28
C ASP A 849 3.49 2.94 -54.31
N PRO A 850 2.91 1.84 -54.85
CA PRO A 850 2.56 0.66 -54.06
C PRO A 850 3.74 -0.02 -53.32
N GLU A 851 4.99 0.24 -53.70
CA GLU A 851 6.19 -0.23 -52.98
C GLU A 851 6.49 0.60 -51.73
N LEU A 852 6.30 1.94 -51.77
CA LEU A 852 6.46 2.80 -50.59
C LEU A 852 5.46 2.43 -49.48
N THR A 853 4.24 2.05 -49.86
CA THR A 853 3.21 1.58 -48.90
C THR A 853 3.55 0.21 -48.27
N LYS A 854 4.44 -0.59 -48.86
CA LYS A 854 4.96 -1.83 -48.25
C LYS A 854 6.09 -1.57 -47.26
N LEU A 855 6.94 -0.57 -47.51
CA LEU A 855 8.01 -0.19 -46.59
C LEU A 855 7.46 0.29 -45.23
N PHE A 856 6.36 1.05 -45.22
CA PHE A 856 5.70 1.49 -43.97
C PHE A 856 4.85 0.43 -43.26
N ASN A 857 4.61 -0.75 -43.85
CA ASN A 857 3.87 -1.84 -43.23
C ASN A 857 4.74 -3.05 -42.81
N THR A 858 6.06 -2.94 -42.90
CA THR A 858 6.96 -3.95 -42.37
C THR A 858 7.25 -3.66 -40.88
N PRO A 859 6.85 -4.53 -39.93
CA PRO A 859 7.17 -4.31 -38.53
C PRO A 859 8.68 -4.41 -38.34
N ILE A 860 9.32 -3.34 -37.88
CA ILE A 860 10.67 -3.43 -37.31
C ILE A 860 10.58 -4.38 -36.12
N ARG A 861 11.08 -5.61 -36.32
CA ARG A 861 11.10 -6.66 -35.29
C ARG A 861 12.12 -6.29 -34.22
N TYR A 862 11.71 -5.50 -33.24
CA TYR A 862 12.46 -5.35 -32.00
C TYR A 862 12.55 -6.71 -31.29
N LEU A 863 13.71 -7.35 -31.40
CA LEU A 863 14.13 -8.35 -30.43
C LEU A 863 14.29 -7.62 -29.09
N SER A 864 13.38 -7.86 -28.14
CA SER A 864 13.62 -7.51 -26.75
C SER A 864 14.68 -8.46 -26.20
N LEU A 865 15.95 -8.15 -26.51
CA LEU A 865 17.08 -8.67 -25.76
C LEU A 865 16.83 -8.36 -24.29
N SER A 866 16.97 -9.36 -23.43
CA SER A 866 16.76 -9.17 -22.00
C SER A 866 17.71 -8.09 -21.47
N ASP A 867 17.33 -7.42 -20.39
CA ASP A 867 18.12 -6.32 -19.80
C ASP A 867 19.55 -6.71 -19.36
N ARG A 868 19.88 -8.01 -19.37
CA ARG A 868 21.26 -8.53 -19.31
C ARG A 868 21.92 -8.63 -20.69
N THR A 869 21.27 -9.22 -21.69
CA THR A 869 21.85 -9.51 -23.01
C THR A 869 22.28 -8.24 -23.76
N SER A 870 21.53 -7.15 -23.61
CA SER A 870 21.92 -5.84 -24.16
C SER A 870 23.17 -5.26 -23.47
N LYS A 871 23.31 -5.45 -22.15
CA LYS A 871 24.49 -4.99 -21.39
C LYS A 871 25.75 -5.80 -21.72
N VAL A 872 25.61 -7.11 -21.97
CA VAL A 872 26.69 -8.00 -22.44
C VAL A 872 27.27 -7.48 -23.76
N LEU A 873 26.41 -7.19 -24.77
CA LEU A 873 26.88 -6.76 -26.09
C LEU A 873 27.54 -5.37 -26.07
N ILE A 874 27.01 -4.44 -25.28
CA ILE A 874 27.59 -3.09 -25.11
C ILE A 874 28.95 -3.14 -24.37
N ASN A 875 29.07 -3.97 -23.33
CA ASN A 875 30.34 -4.11 -22.59
C ASN A 875 31.46 -4.82 -23.39
N LEU A 876 31.13 -5.51 -24.48
CA LEU A 876 32.09 -6.19 -25.34
C LEU A 876 32.73 -5.28 -26.41
N GLY A 877 32.40 -3.98 -26.44
CA GLY A 877 33.09 -2.98 -27.26
C GLY A 877 32.72 -2.97 -28.74
N TYR A 878 31.56 -3.53 -29.12
CA TYR A 878 31.04 -3.46 -30.50
C TYR A 878 30.31 -2.14 -30.76
N ASP A 879 31.03 -1.03 -30.68
CA ASP A 879 30.57 0.31 -31.10
C ASP A 879 30.73 0.48 -32.62
N THR A 880 30.07 -0.35 -33.43
CA THR A 880 29.76 -0.04 -34.85
C THR A 880 28.79 -1.06 -35.45
N PHE A 881 27.94 -0.59 -36.36
CA PHE A 881 27.10 -1.44 -37.19
C PHE A 881 27.94 -2.41 -38.02
N VAL A 882 27.65 -3.70 -37.89
CA VAL A 882 27.94 -4.71 -38.93
C VAL A 882 26.61 -5.36 -39.26
N GLU A 883 26.18 -5.27 -40.52
CA GLU A 883 25.07 -6.07 -41.03
C GLU A 883 25.45 -7.54 -40.92
N ILE A 884 24.82 -8.25 -39.97
CA ILE A 884 24.83 -9.72 -39.97
C ILE A 884 23.69 -10.14 -40.90
N PRO A 885 23.97 -10.81 -42.04
CA PRO A 885 22.91 -11.31 -42.91
C PRO A 885 21.99 -12.26 -42.14
N GLN A 886 20.69 -12.24 -42.43
CA GLN A 886 19.73 -13.01 -41.64
C GLN A 886 20.03 -14.51 -41.65
N ILE A 887 20.38 -15.05 -40.47
CA ILE A 887 20.37 -16.47 -40.19
C ILE A 887 19.32 -16.71 -39.11
N GLU A 888 18.24 -17.40 -39.47
CA GLU A 888 17.16 -17.71 -38.55
C GLU A 888 17.65 -18.60 -37.39
N SER A 889 17.32 -18.21 -36.16
CA SER A 889 17.70 -18.94 -34.94
C SER A 889 17.13 -20.36 -34.85
N SER A 890 16.19 -20.72 -35.73
CA SER A 890 15.58 -22.04 -35.88
C SER A 890 16.45 -23.06 -36.62
N GLN A 891 17.41 -22.62 -37.46
CA GLN A 891 18.14 -23.53 -38.35
C GLN A 891 19.44 -24.10 -37.73
N VAL A 892 19.99 -23.47 -36.68
CA VAL A 892 21.24 -23.90 -36.03
C VAL A 892 21.11 -25.25 -35.26
N LEU A 893 19.89 -25.66 -34.90
CA LEU A 893 19.65 -26.85 -34.07
C LEU A 893 19.08 -28.09 -34.81
N THR A 894 18.86 -28.04 -36.13
CA THR A 894 18.13 -29.13 -36.83
C THR A 894 18.69 -29.54 -38.20
N ARG A 895 19.93 -30.07 -38.25
CA ARG A 895 20.41 -31.20 -39.10
C ARG A 895 21.93 -31.12 -39.35
N VAL A 896 22.70 -32.05 -38.77
CA VAL A 896 23.59 -32.94 -39.54
C VAL A 896 23.61 -34.32 -38.87
N SER A 897 22.76 -35.23 -39.37
CA SER A 897 23.16 -36.63 -39.45
C SER A 897 22.98 -37.07 -40.90
N LYS A 898 24.08 -37.57 -41.49
CA LYS A 898 24.31 -37.85 -42.93
C LYS A 898 24.56 -36.62 -43.83
N GLY A 899 25.68 -36.67 -44.56
CA GLY A 899 25.98 -35.82 -45.72
C GLY A 899 26.74 -34.55 -45.37
N GLY A 900 28.02 -34.49 -45.71
CA GLY A 900 28.91 -33.39 -45.30
C GLY A 900 28.60 -32.03 -45.92
N GLN A 901 28.68 -31.00 -45.10
CA GLN A 901 29.16 -29.66 -45.43
C GLN A 901 29.94 -29.13 -44.22
N GLU A 902 30.95 -28.30 -44.46
CA GLU A 902 31.87 -27.82 -43.42
C GLU A 902 31.21 -26.79 -42.50
N VAL A 903 31.57 -26.81 -41.22
CA VAL A 903 31.20 -25.77 -40.25
C VAL A 903 32.02 -24.52 -40.58
N SER A 904 31.42 -23.33 -40.55
CA SER A 904 32.16 -22.10 -40.85
C SER A 904 33.26 -21.85 -39.80
N ARG A 905 34.39 -21.33 -40.27
CA ARG A 905 35.60 -21.17 -39.47
C ARG A 905 35.40 -20.18 -38.31
N GLU A 906 34.48 -19.22 -38.46
CA GLU A 906 34.09 -18.29 -37.39
C GLU A 906 33.33 -19.00 -36.26
N VAL A 907 32.49 -20.00 -36.57
CA VAL A 907 31.73 -20.75 -35.55
C VAL A 907 32.64 -21.69 -34.77
N GLU A 908 33.59 -22.36 -35.42
CA GLU A 908 34.62 -23.14 -34.71
C GLU A 908 35.49 -22.23 -33.82
N GLN A 909 35.92 -21.08 -34.33
CA GLN A 909 36.68 -20.10 -33.53
C GLN A 909 35.88 -19.52 -32.36
N PHE A 910 34.57 -19.26 -32.52
CA PHE A 910 33.71 -18.79 -31.44
C PHE A 910 33.54 -19.85 -30.34
N LEU A 911 33.32 -21.11 -30.72
CA LEU A 911 33.18 -22.23 -29.79
C LEU A 911 34.50 -22.56 -29.08
N GLU A 912 35.65 -22.47 -29.75
CA GLU A 912 36.96 -22.57 -29.10
C GLU A 912 37.25 -21.38 -28.17
N LYS A 913 36.93 -20.15 -28.58
CA LYS A 913 37.18 -18.92 -27.81
C LYS A 913 36.47 -18.90 -26.46
N TYR A 914 35.24 -19.43 -26.39
CA TYR A 914 34.46 -19.54 -25.16
C TYR A 914 34.39 -20.97 -24.58
N ASN A 915 35.11 -21.91 -25.19
CA ASN A 915 35.24 -23.32 -24.77
C ASN A 915 33.89 -24.05 -24.62
N LEU A 916 32.94 -23.76 -25.51
CA LEU A 916 31.57 -24.27 -25.52
C LEU A 916 31.46 -25.56 -26.35
N THR A 917 30.64 -26.52 -25.92
CA THR A 917 30.39 -27.77 -26.65
C THR A 917 28.93 -27.94 -27.05
N PHE A 918 28.67 -28.47 -28.24
CA PHE A 918 27.31 -28.79 -28.72
C PHE A 918 26.55 -29.70 -27.73
N GLY A 919 25.37 -29.25 -27.30
CA GLY A 919 24.47 -29.98 -26.41
C GLY A 919 24.39 -29.49 -24.95
N MET A 920 24.96 -28.33 -24.62
CA MET A 920 24.82 -27.67 -23.30
C MET A 920 23.46 -26.94 -23.16
N SER A 921 22.95 -26.79 -21.94
CA SER A 921 21.71 -26.01 -21.70
C SER A 921 21.95 -24.50 -21.78
N PHE A 922 20.87 -23.73 -21.96
CA PHE A 922 20.96 -22.28 -22.08
C PHE A 922 21.51 -21.61 -20.80
N GLU A 923 21.18 -22.12 -19.61
CA GLU A 923 21.81 -21.66 -18.36
C GLU A 923 23.29 -22.06 -18.25
N GLU A 924 23.69 -23.23 -18.75
CA GLU A 924 25.11 -23.65 -18.76
C GLU A 924 25.96 -22.80 -19.73
N ILE A 925 25.36 -22.30 -20.82
CA ILE A 925 25.98 -21.37 -21.76
C ILE A 925 26.10 -19.98 -21.14
N ILE A 926 25.06 -19.46 -20.49
CA ILE A 926 25.11 -18.16 -19.79
C ILE A 926 26.08 -18.21 -18.60
N GLU A 927 26.10 -19.27 -17.77
CA GLU A 927 27.11 -19.40 -16.69
C GLU A 927 28.55 -19.47 -17.24
N GLN A 928 28.80 -20.04 -18.44
CA GLN A 928 30.14 -20.03 -19.05
C GLN A 928 30.54 -18.66 -19.60
N ILE A 929 29.58 -17.88 -20.14
CA ILE A 929 29.83 -16.55 -20.70
C ILE A 929 29.99 -15.50 -19.58
N GLU A 930 29.09 -15.48 -18.58
CA GLU A 930 29.21 -14.59 -17.41
C GLU A 930 30.51 -14.85 -16.62
N MET A 931 31.06 -16.07 -16.66
CA MET A 931 32.38 -16.38 -16.07
C MET A 931 33.59 -15.81 -16.84
N PHE A 932 33.44 -15.41 -18.10
CA PHE A 932 34.49 -14.74 -18.88
C PHE A 932 34.43 -13.21 -18.80
N GLU A 933 33.26 -12.63 -18.52
CA GLU A 933 33.03 -11.17 -18.60
C GLU A 933 33.76 -10.32 -17.55
N GLU A 934 34.14 -10.83 -16.37
CA GLU A 934 34.94 -10.04 -15.42
C GLU A 934 36.40 -9.80 -15.91
N VAL A 935 36.84 -10.51 -16.95
CA VAL A 935 38.21 -10.40 -17.48
C VAL A 935 38.36 -9.22 -18.44
N ILE A 936 37.36 -8.90 -19.27
CA ILE A 936 37.45 -7.90 -20.34
C ILE A 936 36.83 -6.56 -19.89
N VAL A 937 37.61 -5.81 -19.13
CA VAL A 937 37.54 -4.33 -19.08
C VAL A 937 38.99 -3.87 -19.07
N ASP A 938 39.28 -2.84 -19.87
CA ASP A 938 40.56 -2.18 -20.16
C ASP A 938 41.51 -2.90 -21.14
N GLY A 939 41.52 -2.37 -22.38
CA GLY A 939 42.54 -2.64 -23.39
C GLY A 939 43.80 -1.79 -23.17
N GLU A 940 44.93 -2.50 -23.10
CA GLU A 940 46.33 -2.05 -23.26
C GLU A 940 47.01 -1.14 -22.21
N THR A 941 47.99 -1.77 -21.55
CA THR A 941 49.24 -1.20 -21.00
C THR A 941 49.16 -0.25 -19.79
N THR A 942 49.18 -0.85 -18.60
CA THR A 942 50.46 -0.96 -17.86
C THR A 942 50.40 -2.02 -16.76
N ALA A 943 51.55 -2.59 -16.41
CA ALA A 943 51.64 -3.64 -15.41
C ALA A 943 51.42 -3.11 -13.98
N LYS A 944 50.17 -3.08 -13.51
CA LYS A 944 49.72 -3.09 -12.10
C LYS A 944 48.19 -3.07 -12.01
N ASN A 945 47.57 -4.24 -11.81
CA ASN A 945 46.46 -4.46 -10.86
C ASN A 945 45.93 -5.89 -11.00
N ARG A 946 46.06 -6.71 -9.94
CA ARG A 946 45.32 -7.97 -9.82
C ARG A 946 43.87 -7.62 -9.46
N LYS A 947 42.92 -7.81 -10.39
CA LYS A 947 41.47 -7.65 -10.10
C LYS A 947 41.11 -8.46 -8.85
N SER A 948 40.38 -7.84 -7.92
CA SER A 948 40.12 -8.42 -6.59
C SER A 948 39.04 -9.50 -6.65
N LEU A 949 39.32 -10.68 -6.07
CA LEU A 949 38.35 -11.75 -5.88
C LEU A 949 37.08 -11.24 -5.16
N PRO A 950 35.87 -11.72 -5.52
CA PRO A 950 34.66 -11.43 -4.75
C PRO A 950 34.87 -11.73 -3.26
N LYS A 951 34.47 -10.83 -2.35
CA LYS A 951 34.77 -10.91 -0.91
C LYS A 951 34.48 -12.29 -0.28
N THR A 952 33.39 -12.93 -0.71
CA THR A 952 33.01 -14.28 -0.25
C THR A 952 33.94 -15.39 -0.75
N ILE A 953 34.51 -15.28 -1.95
CA ILE A 953 35.50 -16.23 -2.49
C ILE A 953 36.89 -15.94 -1.89
N GLN A 954 37.24 -14.65 -1.73
CA GLN A 954 38.51 -14.21 -1.13
C GLN A 954 38.75 -14.83 0.26
N ILE A 955 37.73 -14.89 1.12
CA ILE A 955 37.84 -15.53 2.44
C ILE A 955 38.09 -17.06 2.33
N THR A 956 37.52 -17.75 1.33
CA THR A 956 37.87 -19.17 1.08
C THR A 956 39.30 -19.29 0.53
N PHE A 957 39.74 -18.35 -0.31
CA PHE A 957 41.10 -18.34 -0.85
C PHE A 957 42.17 -18.14 0.23
N GLU A 958 41.93 -17.23 1.17
CA GLU A 958 42.84 -16.99 2.30
C GLU A 958 42.94 -18.21 3.22
N LEU A 959 41.82 -18.88 3.55
CA LEU A 959 41.82 -20.11 4.34
C LEU A 959 42.45 -21.29 3.58
N ALA A 960 42.21 -21.41 2.28
CA ALA A 960 42.86 -22.40 1.42
C ALA A 960 44.39 -22.21 1.41
N LYS A 961 44.86 -20.97 1.24
CA LYS A 961 46.30 -20.62 1.26
C LYS A 961 46.95 -20.85 2.64
N GLN A 962 46.17 -20.86 3.72
CA GLN A 962 46.62 -21.24 5.06
C GLN A 962 46.70 -22.77 5.27
N GLY A 963 46.42 -23.58 4.24
CA GLY A 963 46.53 -25.05 4.29
C GLY A 963 45.35 -25.74 5.00
N TYR A 964 44.21 -25.07 5.18
CA TYR A 964 43.04 -25.70 5.77
C TYR A 964 42.39 -26.71 4.81
N THR A 965 42.07 -27.90 5.31
CA THR A 965 41.33 -28.93 4.57
C THR A 965 39.91 -28.47 4.22
N PHE A 966 39.28 -29.13 3.24
CA PHE A 966 37.91 -28.84 2.81
C PHE A 966 36.92 -28.79 3.97
N GLU A 967 36.93 -29.80 4.84
CA GLU A 967 36.08 -29.88 6.05
C GLU A 967 36.37 -28.75 7.05
N ALA A 968 37.65 -28.36 7.22
CA ALA A 968 38.03 -27.26 8.11
C ALA A 968 37.56 -25.90 7.58
N ILE A 969 37.60 -25.67 6.26
CA ILE A 969 37.06 -24.46 5.62
C ILE A 969 35.53 -24.42 5.74
N VAL A 970 34.84 -25.56 5.58
CA VAL A 970 33.38 -25.66 5.79
C VAL A 970 33.00 -25.30 7.22
N SER A 971 33.69 -25.88 8.21
CA SER A 971 33.45 -25.61 9.64
C SER A 971 33.75 -24.15 9.99
N LYS A 972 34.94 -23.63 9.65
CA LYS A 972 35.36 -22.25 9.98
C LYS A 972 34.51 -21.14 9.34
N ARG A 973 33.80 -21.44 8.25
CA ARG A 973 32.99 -20.45 7.53
C ARG A 973 31.50 -20.55 7.83
N GLU A 974 31.05 -21.61 8.52
CA GLU A 974 29.63 -21.90 8.78
C GLU A 974 28.77 -21.93 7.49
N LEU A 975 29.40 -22.21 6.35
CA LEU A 975 28.75 -22.27 5.03
C LEU A 975 28.57 -23.72 4.58
N SER A 976 27.54 -23.97 3.77
CA SER A 976 27.29 -25.32 3.24
C SER A 976 28.50 -25.86 2.46
N ALA A 977 28.76 -27.16 2.59
CA ALA A 977 29.79 -27.85 1.81
C ALA A 977 29.60 -27.72 0.29
N LEU A 978 28.36 -27.49 -0.18
CA LEU A 978 28.07 -27.19 -1.58
C LEU A 978 28.62 -25.81 -1.99
N THR A 979 28.46 -24.79 -1.14
CA THR A 979 28.95 -23.42 -1.36
C THR A 979 30.47 -23.38 -1.37
N ILE A 980 31.13 -23.99 -0.37
CA ILE A 980 32.60 -24.06 -0.31
C ILE A 980 33.17 -24.87 -1.48
N SER A 981 32.51 -25.96 -1.90
CA SER A 981 32.90 -26.70 -3.10
C SER A 981 32.82 -25.85 -4.37
N LYS A 982 31.82 -24.97 -4.51
CA LYS A 982 31.75 -24.01 -5.63
C LYS A 982 32.93 -23.02 -5.59
N HIS A 983 33.20 -22.41 -4.42
CA HIS A 983 34.32 -21.46 -4.26
C HIS A 983 35.68 -22.10 -4.59
N LEU A 984 35.96 -23.30 -4.06
CA LEU A 984 37.22 -24.00 -4.34
C LEU A 984 37.32 -24.47 -5.79
N SER A 985 36.22 -24.89 -6.41
CA SER A 985 36.23 -25.26 -7.84
C SER A 985 36.54 -24.04 -8.73
N TYR A 986 36.03 -22.86 -8.39
CA TYR A 986 36.40 -21.61 -9.06
C TYR A 986 37.89 -21.30 -8.87
N LEU A 987 38.40 -21.34 -7.64
CA LEU A 987 39.82 -21.08 -7.34
C LEU A 987 40.77 -22.07 -8.03
N ILE A 988 40.38 -23.35 -8.11
CA ILE A 988 41.13 -24.39 -8.83
C ILE A 988 41.09 -24.15 -10.34
N LEU A 989 39.93 -23.80 -10.91
CA LEU A 989 39.78 -23.53 -12.35
C LEU A 989 40.64 -22.34 -12.80
N HIS A 990 40.63 -21.24 -12.03
CA HIS A 990 41.47 -20.06 -12.27
C HIS A 990 42.92 -20.24 -11.78
N GLY A 991 43.27 -21.41 -11.24
CA GLY A 991 44.64 -21.78 -10.89
C GLY A 991 45.24 -21.05 -9.69
N LEU A 992 44.39 -20.52 -8.82
CA LEU A 992 44.77 -19.81 -7.60
C LEU A 992 45.11 -20.78 -6.45
N VAL A 993 44.57 -22.00 -6.46
CA VAL A 993 44.89 -23.09 -5.52
C VAL A 993 45.00 -24.40 -6.30
N ASP A 994 45.79 -25.37 -5.83
CA ASP A 994 45.87 -26.69 -6.48
C ASP A 994 44.73 -27.60 -6.01
N VAL A 995 44.37 -28.58 -6.82
CA VAL A 995 43.42 -29.62 -6.44
C VAL A 995 44.05 -30.63 -5.49
N SER A 996 45.38 -30.82 -5.55
CA SER A 996 46.12 -31.74 -4.67
C SER A 996 46.08 -31.33 -3.20
N ASP A 997 45.80 -30.05 -2.90
CA ASP A 997 45.64 -29.54 -1.54
C ASP A 997 44.36 -30.07 -0.85
N PHE A 998 43.42 -30.64 -1.63
CA PHE A 998 42.11 -31.08 -1.14
C PHE A 998 41.66 -32.46 -1.61
N VAL A 999 42.31 -33.03 -2.63
CA VAL A 999 41.97 -34.32 -3.22
C VAL A 999 43.24 -35.14 -3.39
N ASP A 1000 43.27 -36.32 -2.77
CA ASP A 1000 44.40 -37.23 -2.91
C ASP A 1000 44.54 -37.77 -4.35
N SER A 1001 45.75 -38.20 -4.69
CA SER A 1001 46.09 -38.67 -6.04
C SER A 1001 45.30 -39.90 -6.49
N TYR A 1002 44.84 -40.75 -5.55
CA TYR A 1002 44.06 -41.94 -5.87
C TYR A 1002 42.62 -41.56 -6.28
N LEU A 1003 41.94 -40.72 -5.50
CA LEU A 1003 40.62 -40.18 -5.85
C LEU A 1003 40.69 -39.31 -7.10
N TYR A 1004 41.72 -38.47 -7.25
CA TYR A 1004 41.92 -37.64 -8.44
C TYR A 1004 41.98 -38.49 -9.71
N ASN A 1005 42.88 -39.48 -9.77
CA ASN A 1005 43.06 -40.34 -10.94
C ASN A 1005 41.77 -41.12 -11.27
N ARG A 1006 41.15 -41.73 -10.25
CA ARG A 1006 39.95 -42.56 -10.44
C ARG A 1006 38.72 -41.75 -10.88
N ILE A 1007 38.59 -40.49 -10.45
CA ILE A 1007 37.56 -39.57 -11.00
C ILE A 1007 37.95 -39.14 -12.41
N SER A 1008 39.21 -38.81 -12.66
CA SER A 1008 39.74 -38.44 -13.98
C SER A 1008 39.40 -39.48 -15.05
N ASP A 1009 39.58 -40.77 -14.75
CA ASP A 1009 39.36 -41.82 -15.75
C ASP A 1009 37.86 -42.07 -16.00
N VAL A 1010 37.01 -41.95 -14.98
CA VAL A 1010 35.55 -41.95 -15.17
C VAL A 1010 35.11 -40.76 -16.03
N VAL A 1011 35.69 -39.57 -15.82
CA VAL A 1011 35.39 -38.37 -16.60
C VAL A 1011 35.84 -38.52 -18.06
N LYS A 1012 37.03 -39.06 -18.33
CA LYS A 1012 37.50 -39.36 -19.70
C LYS A 1012 36.66 -40.44 -20.41
N SER A 1013 36.01 -41.33 -19.66
CA SER A 1013 35.10 -42.37 -20.19
C SER A 1013 33.71 -41.84 -20.57
N LEU A 1014 33.47 -40.54 -20.41
CA LEU A 1014 32.22 -39.85 -20.69
C LEU A 1014 32.42 -38.82 -21.82
N PRO A 1015 31.36 -38.50 -22.59
CA PRO A 1015 31.44 -37.44 -23.60
C PRO A 1015 31.79 -36.09 -22.96
N LYS A 1016 32.47 -35.23 -23.72
CA LYS A 1016 32.80 -33.85 -23.33
C LYS A 1016 31.56 -33.11 -22.81
N GLY A 1017 31.75 -32.25 -21.81
CA GLY A 1017 30.63 -31.54 -21.16
C GLY A 1017 29.81 -32.37 -20.15
N ALA A 1018 30.22 -33.60 -19.79
CA ALA A 1018 29.48 -34.41 -18.82
C ALA A 1018 29.29 -33.71 -17.45
N THR A 1019 28.05 -33.66 -16.96
CA THR A 1019 27.71 -33.00 -15.69
C THR A 1019 28.13 -33.82 -14.45
N VAL A 1020 28.36 -33.14 -13.32
CA VAL A 1020 28.72 -33.76 -12.02
C VAL A 1020 27.75 -34.88 -11.61
N LYS A 1021 26.45 -34.78 -11.99
CA LYS A 1021 25.43 -35.81 -11.75
C LYS A 1021 25.72 -37.09 -12.55
N LYS A 1022 26.05 -36.96 -13.85
CA LYS A 1022 26.41 -38.08 -14.75
C LYS A 1022 27.73 -38.75 -14.35
N VAL A 1023 28.72 -37.96 -13.91
CA VAL A 1023 29.99 -38.51 -13.38
C VAL A 1023 29.73 -39.28 -12.09
N LYS A 1024 28.97 -38.72 -11.13
CA LYS A 1024 28.68 -39.39 -9.87
C LYS A 1024 27.90 -40.71 -10.04
N SER A 1025 27.02 -40.83 -11.04
CA SER A 1025 26.31 -42.10 -11.32
C SER A 1025 27.21 -43.22 -11.87
N LYS A 1026 28.43 -42.91 -12.32
CA LYS A 1026 29.44 -43.93 -12.72
C LYS A 1026 30.53 -44.16 -11.66
N CYS A 1027 30.56 -43.39 -10.57
CA CYS A 1027 31.49 -43.61 -9.46
C CYS A 1027 30.84 -44.47 -8.36
N PRO A 1028 31.58 -45.39 -7.71
CA PRO A 1028 31.10 -46.16 -6.56
C PRO A 1028 30.58 -45.30 -5.39
N GLU A 1029 29.97 -45.95 -4.40
CA GLU A 1029 29.69 -45.33 -3.11
C GLU A 1029 30.99 -44.85 -2.42
N GLY A 1030 30.89 -43.79 -1.62
CA GLY A 1030 32.04 -43.08 -1.04
C GLY A 1030 32.49 -41.82 -1.79
N PHE A 1031 32.40 -41.76 -3.12
CA PHE A 1031 32.83 -40.57 -3.89
C PHE A 1031 31.89 -39.38 -3.68
N ARG A 1032 32.36 -38.31 -3.00
CA ARG A 1032 31.55 -37.11 -2.70
C ARG A 1032 31.42 -36.20 -3.94
N ARG A 1033 30.23 -35.59 -4.12
CA ARG A 1033 29.96 -34.65 -5.23
C ARG A 1033 30.83 -33.39 -5.19
N SER A 1034 31.34 -33.01 -4.02
CA SER A 1034 32.30 -31.89 -3.85
C SER A 1034 33.65 -32.22 -4.48
N THR A 1035 34.23 -33.37 -4.14
CA THR A 1035 35.48 -33.90 -4.69
C THR A 1035 35.42 -34.01 -6.21
N ILE A 1036 34.32 -34.58 -6.74
CA ILE A 1036 34.11 -34.70 -8.19
C ILE A 1036 34.14 -33.33 -8.89
N ARG A 1037 33.48 -32.31 -8.31
CA ARG A 1037 33.46 -30.96 -8.88
C ARG A 1037 34.85 -30.31 -8.92
N MET A 1038 35.68 -30.54 -7.89
CA MET A 1038 37.03 -29.98 -7.79
C MET A 1038 37.99 -30.65 -8.77
N VAL A 1039 37.94 -31.98 -8.93
CA VAL A 1039 38.71 -32.71 -9.96
C VAL A 1039 38.29 -32.31 -11.38
N MET A 1040 36.98 -32.15 -11.63
CA MET A 1040 36.51 -31.66 -12.93
C MET A 1040 36.96 -30.22 -13.24
N ALA A 1041 37.05 -29.35 -12.24
CA ALA A 1041 37.58 -28.00 -12.42
C ALA A 1041 39.06 -28.00 -12.82
N ASP A 1042 39.88 -28.84 -12.18
CA ASP A 1042 41.31 -28.96 -12.51
C ASP A 1042 41.53 -29.62 -13.89
N LEU A 1043 40.73 -30.63 -14.25
CA LEU A 1043 40.79 -31.25 -15.57
C LEU A 1043 40.37 -30.28 -16.69
N LYS A 1044 39.36 -29.41 -16.44
CA LYS A 1044 39.01 -28.29 -17.33
C LYS A 1044 40.17 -27.31 -17.46
N ARG A 1045 40.77 -26.87 -16.35
CA ARG A 1045 41.97 -25.99 -16.34
C ARG A 1045 43.13 -26.60 -17.14
N LYS A 1046 43.38 -27.90 -17.00
CA LYS A 1046 44.44 -28.64 -17.68
C LYS A 1046 44.10 -29.00 -19.14
N ARG A 1047 42.99 -28.50 -19.71
CA ARG A 1047 42.50 -28.76 -21.08
C ARG A 1047 42.43 -30.26 -21.45
N LYS A 1048 42.09 -31.12 -20.47
CA LYS A 1048 41.96 -32.59 -20.64
C LYS A 1048 40.49 -33.06 -20.63
N LEU A 1049 39.54 -32.14 -20.74
CA LEU A 1049 38.10 -32.35 -20.53
C LEU A 1049 37.28 -31.61 -21.60
#